data_AF-A0A511NGB2-F1
#
_entry.id   AF-A0A511NGB2-F1
#
_cell.length_a   1.000
_cell.length_b   1.000
_cell.length_c   1.000
_cell.angle_alpha   90.00
_cell.angle_beta   90.00
_cell.angle_gamma   90.00
#
_symmetry.space_group_name_H-M   'P 1'
#
loop_
_entity.id
_entity.type
_entity.pdbx_description
1 polymer ?
#
loop_
_entity_poly.entity_id
_entity_poly.type
_entity_poly.pdbx_seq_one_letter_code
_entity_poly.pdbx_strand_id
1 'polypeptide(L)'
;MQFFYSYAAKEKLKSLSERLKYLARNKNAYSAHIDQNIKSENLLFNLSLIISHILIKLKFIDRSKSVFESIIEEYNKTQGTTLTFGDFYKIHWIRTVNGDVIVPELVRNFIWQVGYYEEENKPIEIPSDKMHFVRCLQIYFQNCFENEQPSITGIELNDILKKYAPKQITINFLKEKNIIDYNIEGNVFYWKGQNDYSRYLKNEIASTLWLLIGGENATIKQFEKYFKIIWGTQICVGNLDGFLAQENTTKVSELAVEYLSSENDLLKSDDEFRKIWLDANRYQHIDIKAQIPNVKFNYKTSWDFIESVNFHKRYYHEFFDYQKTRSFCYSLLRIIVHNESKDSRPYKNGLEILKDTSKPFLVWSLYHEIPSEFPFVIPYLLTDSELIPIAFKMIDKMGIDDNFLSEQSNRERKDEERYELMNNLWLEVFDFTLDEFCSTTSDNENKGEVISRILFDLTEEVFRYNNNSNNIISHNAFRKRYDEALKKLSIKRIKDINIYPKPFINPRIIIALLPSIIDHIRNNITKVFAQYNQFLKLKSPLLDLSVEILRLGNIRFSEDEISKSEQQKLVESTKELVYTLEKYLSEFYSQIDIEVQTYNKGIEKQKAERGINEFGFEIMDWGYLFLLFEKNNILEAFHNNFVLYLNFNADGDKYEKQNQEQFEKIKLYLKSLMISFISINQNKNLYEIDGLPVNKTLVQLEKWIKDFSLLYSLDDLSNKRIDIFNEMFSDFGYNIYNQHLTALLYKCINYFNDKNPNEFVKTFFTTSNDIGRMLTAINILDSKGQRDIISQRISEVKIEAFIDEVFTTTELQYALIESVNSESHWELAKPLIDRIQEHFEKIKHHDENRENLLFQVNLLLAFKEKDYRKLNGIEIPKKQYMHSEADKKMQKMKQFYIALFKLYNDKSYDEAIKLFRSLLSEDTKNIRYAFHLYRAETLKAIEIE
;
A
#
# COMPACT_ATOMS: atom_id res chain seq x y z
N MET A 1 -14.79 8.61 -20.95
CA MET A 1 -15.20 9.73 -21.84
C MET A 1 -13.93 10.38 -22.38
N GLN A 2 -13.79 10.52 -23.70
CA GLN A 2 -12.58 11.12 -24.31
C GLN A 2 -12.65 12.65 -24.31
N PHE A 3 -11.60 13.31 -23.83
CA PHE A 3 -11.51 14.77 -23.78
C PHE A 3 -10.96 15.37 -25.09
N PHE A 4 -11.50 16.52 -25.50
CA PHE A 4 -10.95 17.33 -26.59
C PHE A 4 -9.98 18.38 -26.04
N TYR A 5 -8.68 18.13 -26.19
CA TYR A 5 -7.64 18.98 -25.60
C TYR A 5 -7.29 20.21 -26.43
N SER A 6 -7.11 21.33 -25.73
CA SER A 6 -6.41 22.51 -26.25
C SER A 6 -4.95 22.20 -26.58
N TYR A 7 -4.32 23.01 -27.44
CA TYR A 7 -2.89 22.85 -27.75
C TYR A 7 -2.00 22.91 -26.49
N ALA A 8 -2.29 23.85 -25.58
CA ALA A 8 -1.55 23.98 -24.32
C ALA A 8 -1.68 22.74 -23.43
N ALA A 9 -2.86 22.12 -23.37
CA ALA A 9 -3.06 20.89 -22.61
C ALA A 9 -2.29 19.71 -23.23
N LYS A 10 -2.26 19.60 -24.57
CA LYS A 10 -1.46 18.58 -25.28
C LYS A 10 0.04 18.74 -25.01
N GLU A 11 0.56 19.96 -25.05
CA GLU A 11 1.97 20.22 -24.73
C GLU A 11 2.29 19.92 -23.25
N LYS A 12 1.36 20.20 -22.32
CA LYS A 12 1.54 19.84 -20.91
C LYS A 12 1.58 18.32 -20.69
N LEU A 13 0.70 17.56 -21.34
CA LEU A 13 0.74 16.09 -21.31
C LEU A 13 2.06 15.53 -21.85
N LYS A 14 2.52 16.08 -22.99
CA LYS A 14 3.80 15.71 -23.59
C LYS A 14 4.98 16.02 -22.67
N SER A 15 4.98 17.19 -22.03
CA SER A 15 6.01 17.58 -21.06
C SER A 15 6.04 16.65 -19.84
N LEU A 16 4.88 16.31 -19.27
CA LEU A 16 4.76 15.34 -18.19
C LEU A 16 5.26 13.96 -18.62
N SER A 17 4.92 13.52 -19.83
CA SER A 17 5.32 12.22 -20.38
C SER A 17 6.85 12.08 -20.46
N GLU A 18 7.53 13.07 -21.03
CA GLU A 18 9.00 13.08 -21.12
C GLU A 18 9.67 13.19 -19.74
N ARG A 19 9.09 13.96 -18.80
CA ARG A 19 9.60 14.05 -17.43
C ARG A 19 9.50 12.72 -16.69
N LEU A 20 8.35 12.03 -16.78
CA LEU A 20 8.19 10.71 -16.17
C LEU A 20 9.13 9.68 -16.80
N LYS A 21 9.33 9.73 -18.13
CA LYS A 21 10.32 8.91 -18.83
C LYS A 21 11.73 9.08 -18.26
N TYR A 22 12.11 10.33 -17.99
CA TYR A 22 13.44 10.69 -17.53
C TYR A 22 13.66 10.34 -16.05
N LEU A 23 12.68 10.64 -15.19
CA LEU A 23 12.78 10.43 -13.74
C LEU A 23 12.63 8.97 -13.30
N ALA A 24 11.97 8.15 -14.10
CA ALA A 24 11.69 6.77 -13.73
C ALA A 24 12.95 5.90 -13.70
N ARG A 25 13.03 5.04 -12.70
CA ARG A 25 14.11 4.05 -12.55
C ARG A 25 14.07 3.06 -13.71
N ASN A 26 15.09 3.14 -14.56
CA ASN A 26 15.25 2.18 -15.66
C ASN A 26 15.78 0.84 -15.13
N LYS A 27 14.88 -0.11 -14.85
CA LYS A 27 15.24 -1.47 -14.42
C LYS A 27 16.11 -2.21 -15.45
N ASN A 28 16.07 -1.80 -16.71
CA ASN A 28 16.79 -2.42 -17.82
C ASN A 28 18.10 -1.70 -18.18
N ALA A 29 18.53 -0.67 -17.45
CA ALA A 29 19.79 0.03 -17.72
C ALA A 29 21.01 -0.92 -17.71
N TYR A 30 21.00 -1.94 -16.84
CA TYR A 30 22.02 -3.00 -16.79
C TYR A 30 22.05 -3.90 -18.06
N SER A 31 20.96 -3.94 -18.83
CA SER A 31 20.86 -4.70 -20.09
C SER A 31 21.30 -3.91 -21.33
N ALA A 32 21.70 -2.64 -21.15
CA ALA A 32 22.10 -1.73 -22.22
C ALA A 32 23.57 -1.88 -22.67
N HIS A 33 24.35 -2.81 -22.09
CA HIS A 33 25.65 -3.13 -22.65
C HIS A 33 25.48 -3.64 -24.08
N ILE A 34 26.18 -3.01 -25.03
CA ILE A 34 26.22 -3.42 -26.43
C ILE A 34 27.65 -3.86 -26.71
N ASP A 35 27.83 -5.13 -27.07
CA ASP A 35 29.13 -5.61 -27.53
C ASP A 35 29.45 -5.01 -28.91
N GLN A 36 30.43 -4.10 -28.92
CA GLN A 36 30.86 -3.40 -30.12
C GLN A 36 31.54 -4.33 -31.14
N ASN A 37 32.12 -5.45 -30.70
CA ASN A 37 32.71 -6.43 -31.61
C ASN A 37 31.61 -7.12 -32.41
N ILE A 38 30.54 -7.54 -31.74
CA ILE A 38 29.39 -8.17 -32.41
C ILE A 38 28.69 -7.19 -33.36
N LYS A 39 28.57 -5.91 -32.99
CA LYS A 39 28.06 -4.87 -33.90
C LYS A 39 28.97 -4.66 -35.11
N SER A 40 30.29 -4.63 -34.90
CA SER A 40 31.27 -4.50 -35.98
C SER A 40 31.25 -5.70 -36.93
N GLU A 41 31.18 -6.92 -36.41
CA GLU A 41 31.01 -8.14 -37.20
C GLU A 41 29.69 -8.13 -38.00
N ASN A 42 28.61 -7.63 -37.39
CA ASN A 42 27.35 -7.45 -38.10
C ASN A 42 27.48 -6.48 -39.27
N LEU A 43 28.17 -5.35 -39.09
CA LEU A 43 28.41 -4.39 -40.18
C LEU A 43 29.29 -4.98 -41.30
N LEU A 44 30.28 -5.82 -40.95
CA LEU A 44 31.19 -6.44 -41.91
C LEU A 44 30.54 -7.56 -42.72
N PHE A 45 29.72 -8.40 -42.06
CA PHE A 45 29.22 -9.65 -42.66
C PHE A 45 27.71 -9.68 -42.86
N ASN A 46 26.99 -8.64 -42.42
CA ASN A 46 25.53 -8.58 -42.41
C ASN A 46 24.89 -9.78 -41.68
N LEU A 47 25.42 -10.09 -40.50
CA LEU A 47 25.03 -11.27 -39.72
C LEU A 47 23.54 -11.29 -39.39
N SER A 48 22.91 -10.14 -39.13
CA SER A 48 21.48 -10.04 -38.87
C SER A 48 20.66 -10.58 -40.05
N LEU A 49 21.04 -10.26 -41.29
CA LEU A 49 20.37 -10.78 -42.49
C LEU A 49 20.53 -12.30 -42.63
N ILE A 50 21.76 -12.80 -42.45
CA ILE A 50 22.06 -14.23 -42.53
C ILE A 50 21.27 -14.99 -41.47
N ILE A 51 21.29 -14.52 -40.22
CA ILE A 51 20.54 -15.09 -39.10
C ILE A 51 19.04 -15.06 -39.42
N SER A 52 18.47 -13.93 -39.86
CA SER A 52 17.04 -13.86 -40.23
C SER A 52 16.65 -14.89 -41.29
N HIS A 53 17.49 -15.16 -42.29
CA HIS A 53 17.24 -16.21 -43.28
C HIS A 53 17.30 -17.63 -42.68
N ILE A 54 18.21 -17.89 -41.74
CA ILE A 54 18.25 -19.14 -40.97
C ILE A 54 16.95 -19.29 -40.18
N LEU A 55 16.55 -18.25 -39.44
CA LEU A 55 15.36 -18.29 -38.58
C LEU A 55 14.07 -18.54 -39.37
N ILE A 56 13.93 -17.98 -40.58
CA ILE A 56 12.78 -18.22 -41.47
C ILE A 56 12.67 -19.70 -41.90
N LYS A 57 13.78 -20.43 -41.92
CA LYS A 57 13.86 -21.83 -42.33
C LYS A 57 13.87 -22.82 -41.15
N LEU A 58 13.86 -22.33 -39.91
CA LEU A 58 13.73 -23.20 -38.74
C LEU A 58 12.38 -23.91 -38.75
N LYS A 59 12.42 -25.20 -38.41
CA LYS A 59 11.26 -26.04 -38.15
C LYS A 59 10.98 -26.02 -36.66
N PHE A 60 9.77 -25.59 -36.31
CA PHE A 60 9.24 -25.60 -34.96
C PHE A 60 8.44 -26.88 -34.74
N ILE A 61 8.42 -27.39 -33.50
CA ILE A 61 7.57 -28.51 -33.10
C ILE A 61 6.10 -28.09 -33.29
N ASP A 62 5.32 -28.95 -33.93
CA ASP A 62 3.88 -28.73 -34.14
C ASP A 62 3.11 -29.15 -32.88
N ARG A 63 2.45 -28.19 -32.25
CA ARG A 63 1.64 -28.39 -31.05
C ARG A 63 0.16 -28.15 -31.32
N SER A 64 -0.25 -28.18 -32.57
CA SER A 64 -1.63 -27.93 -32.96
C SER A 64 -2.61 -28.91 -32.31
N LYS A 65 -3.87 -28.49 -32.26
CA LYS A 65 -4.97 -29.32 -31.80
C LYS A 65 -5.03 -30.69 -32.51
N SER A 66 -4.76 -30.72 -33.81
CA SER A 66 -4.74 -31.96 -34.60
C SER A 66 -3.68 -32.95 -34.12
N VAL A 67 -2.50 -32.48 -33.70
CA VAL A 67 -1.46 -33.35 -33.15
C VAL A 67 -1.91 -33.96 -31.83
N PHE A 68 -2.50 -33.15 -30.94
CA PHE A 68 -2.99 -33.68 -29.67
C PHE A 68 -4.17 -34.65 -29.84
N GLU A 69 -5.10 -34.36 -30.76
CA GLU A 69 -6.20 -35.28 -31.11
C GLU A 69 -5.68 -36.62 -31.65
N SER A 70 -4.63 -36.63 -32.47
CA SER A 70 -4.01 -37.87 -32.95
C SER A 70 -3.42 -38.73 -31.82
N ILE A 71 -2.80 -38.10 -30.82
CA ILE A 71 -2.26 -38.79 -29.63
C ILE A 71 -3.41 -39.36 -28.78
N ILE A 72 -4.52 -38.62 -28.64
CA ILE A 72 -5.71 -39.12 -27.94
C ILE A 72 -6.28 -40.35 -28.65
N GLU A 73 -6.39 -40.33 -29.99
CA GLU A 73 -6.89 -41.46 -30.78
C GLU A 73 -6.01 -42.71 -30.63
N GLU A 74 -4.69 -42.55 -30.70
CA GLU A 74 -3.73 -43.63 -30.49
C GLU A 74 -3.80 -44.21 -29.06
N TYR A 75 -3.87 -43.32 -28.06
CA TYR A 75 -4.01 -43.71 -26.66
C TYR A 75 -5.31 -44.49 -26.42
N ASN A 76 -6.44 -43.98 -26.92
CA ASN A 76 -7.76 -44.63 -26.80
C ASN A 76 -7.76 -46.03 -27.43
N LYS A 77 -7.15 -46.17 -28.62
CA LYS A 77 -7.04 -47.46 -29.30
C LYS A 77 -6.23 -48.47 -28.51
N THR A 78 -5.16 -48.02 -27.84
CA THR A 78 -4.23 -48.89 -27.11
C THR A 78 -4.77 -49.27 -25.73
N GLN A 79 -5.45 -48.35 -25.04
CA GLN A 79 -5.86 -48.51 -23.64
C GLN A 79 -7.36 -48.79 -23.47
N GLY A 80 -8.14 -48.80 -24.55
CA GLY A 80 -9.59 -49.07 -24.50
C GLY A 80 -10.40 -47.94 -23.85
N THR A 81 -9.93 -46.70 -23.94
CA THR A 81 -10.59 -45.51 -23.37
C THR A 81 -11.37 -44.73 -24.43
N THR A 82 -12.18 -43.76 -24.00
CA THR A 82 -12.96 -42.87 -24.87
C THR A 82 -12.70 -41.39 -24.55
N LEU A 83 -11.43 -41.03 -24.32
CA LEU A 83 -11.03 -39.65 -24.04
C LEU A 83 -11.22 -38.78 -25.28
N THR A 84 -11.59 -37.52 -25.08
CA THR A 84 -11.71 -36.51 -26.14
C THR A 84 -10.90 -35.26 -25.77
N PHE A 85 -10.55 -34.44 -26.75
CA PHE A 85 -9.93 -33.12 -26.51
C PHE A 85 -10.73 -32.30 -25.49
N GLY A 86 -12.07 -32.34 -25.61
CA GLY A 86 -12.99 -31.62 -24.74
C GLY A 86 -12.90 -32.03 -23.27
N ASP A 87 -12.51 -33.27 -22.96
CA ASP A 87 -12.41 -33.75 -21.58
C ASP A 87 -11.24 -33.09 -20.85
N PHE A 88 -10.09 -32.93 -21.52
CA PHE A 88 -8.94 -32.19 -20.97
C PHE A 88 -9.20 -30.68 -20.90
N TYR A 89 -9.85 -30.14 -21.93
CA TYR A 89 -10.14 -28.71 -22.02
C TYR A 89 -11.13 -28.25 -20.94
N LYS A 90 -12.19 -29.03 -20.66
CA LYS A 90 -13.21 -28.71 -19.63
C LYS A 90 -12.65 -28.60 -18.22
N ILE A 91 -11.60 -29.37 -17.90
CA ILE A 91 -10.95 -29.33 -16.58
C ILE A 91 -9.77 -28.36 -16.54
N HIS A 92 -9.50 -27.65 -17.64
CA HIS A 92 -8.40 -26.70 -17.84
C HIS A 92 -7.01 -27.34 -17.68
N TRP A 93 -6.87 -28.64 -17.93
CA TRP A 93 -5.56 -29.33 -17.93
C TRP A 93 -4.78 -29.12 -19.23
N ILE A 94 -5.48 -28.66 -20.26
CA ILE A 94 -4.88 -28.08 -21.46
C ILE A 94 -5.59 -26.76 -21.78
N ARG A 95 -4.94 -25.93 -22.58
CA ARG A 95 -5.53 -24.75 -23.22
C ARG A 95 -5.03 -24.64 -24.66
N THR A 96 -5.75 -23.87 -25.48
CA THR A 96 -5.25 -23.50 -26.82
C THR A 96 -4.82 -22.04 -26.74
N VAL A 97 -3.53 -21.77 -26.92
CA VAL A 97 -2.93 -20.43 -26.81
C VAL A 97 -1.94 -20.25 -27.94
N ASN A 98 -2.02 -19.14 -28.68
CA ASN A 98 -1.18 -18.87 -29.85
C ASN A 98 -1.25 -20.04 -30.86
N GLY A 99 -2.44 -20.61 -31.06
CA GLY A 99 -2.66 -21.76 -31.95
C GLY A 99 -2.09 -23.10 -31.48
N ASP A 100 -1.35 -23.13 -30.37
CA ASP A 100 -0.74 -24.32 -29.79
C ASP A 100 -1.59 -24.85 -28.63
N VAL A 101 -1.64 -26.18 -28.48
CA VAL A 101 -2.17 -26.85 -27.29
C VAL A 101 -1.08 -26.85 -26.23
N ILE A 102 -1.38 -26.27 -25.08
CA ILE A 102 -0.42 -26.02 -24.01
C ILE A 102 -0.93 -26.62 -22.70
N VAL A 103 0.01 -27.05 -21.86
CA VAL A 103 -0.27 -27.59 -20.53
C VAL A 103 0.08 -26.52 -19.47
N PRO A 104 -0.86 -26.11 -18.60
CA PRO A 104 -0.57 -25.14 -17.54
C PRO A 104 0.54 -25.60 -16.60
N GLU A 105 1.26 -24.65 -15.99
CA GLU A 105 2.50 -24.93 -15.23
C GLU A 105 2.31 -25.96 -14.10
N LEU A 106 1.24 -25.86 -13.32
CA LEU A 106 0.97 -26.80 -12.22
C LEU A 106 0.75 -28.22 -12.75
N VAL A 107 -0.05 -28.35 -13.82
CA VAL A 107 -0.35 -29.64 -14.46
C VAL A 107 0.92 -30.23 -15.09
N ARG A 108 1.72 -29.39 -15.74
CA ARG A 108 3.01 -29.77 -16.34
C ARG A 108 3.97 -30.31 -15.29
N ASN A 109 4.12 -29.60 -14.18
CA ASN A 109 4.98 -30.04 -13.09
C ASN A 109 4.50 -31.36 -12.48
N PHE A 110 3.19 -31.52 -12.30
CA PHE A 110 2.62 -32.78 -11.82
C PHE A 110 2.91 -33.96 -12.79
N ILE A 111 2.71 -33.78 -14.10
CA ILE A 111 3.00 -34.80 -15.12
C ILE A 111 4.49 -35.20 -15.10
N TRP A 112 5.38 -34.22 -15.04
CA TRP A 112 6.82 -34.45 -14.94
C TRP A 112 7.18 -35.20 -13.65
N GLN A 113 6.61 -34.78 -12.51
CA GLN A 113 6.85 -35.41 -11.22
C GLN A 113 6.40 -36.88 -11.20
N VAL A 114 5.28 -37.20 -11.85
CA VAL A 114 4.82 -38.59 -12.02
C VAL A 114 5.86 -39.41 -12.77
N GLY A 115 6.35 -38.92 -13.92
CA GLY A 115 7.39 -39.64 -14.68
C GLY A 115 8.68 -39.82 -13.90
N TYR A 116 9.18 -38.75 -13.27
CA TYR A 116 10.42 -38.77 -12.49
C TYR A 116 10.33 -39.72 -11.27
N TYR A 117 9.20 -39.75 -10.55
CA TYR A 117 9.06 -40.63 -9.39
C TYR A 117 8.92 -42.09 -9.78
N GLU A 118 8.31 -42.38 -10.93
CA GLU A 118 8.26 -43.75 -11.48
C GLU A 118 9.66 -44.26 -11.85
N GLU A 119 10.49 -43.43 -12.48
CA GLU A 119 11.89 -43.77 -12.80
C GLU A 119 12.73 -44.00 -11.52
N GLU A 120 12.48 -43.21 -10.48
CA GLU A 120 13.19 -43.27 -9.19
C GLU A 120 12.61 -44.29 -8.19
N ASN A 121 11.58 -45.05 -8.57
CA ASN A 121 10.83 -45.95 -7.68
C ASN A 121 10.30 -45.28 -6.40
N LYS A 122 9.86 -44.02 -6.49
CA LYS A 122 9.24 -43.25 -5.39
C LYS A 122 7.71 -43.28 -5.51
N PRO A 123 6.97 -43.33 -4.40
CA PRO A 123 5.51 -43.33 -4.45
C PRO A 123 4.99 -41.95 -4.87
N ILE A 124 4.05 -41.93 -5.83
CA ILE A 124 3.22 -40.77 -6.16
C ILE A 124 1.76 -41.20 -6.32
N GLU A 125 0.84 -40.46 -5.72
CA GLU A 125 -0.57 -40.82 -5.71
C GLU A 125 -1.33 -40.04 -6.80
N ILE A 126 -1.65 -40.73 -7.91
CA ILE A 126 -2.46 -40.19 -8.99
C ILE A 126 -3.95 -40.41 -8.65
N PRO A 127 -4.83 -39.39 -8.74
CA PRO A 127 -6.26 -39.58 -8.58
C PRO A 127 -6.77 -40.64 -9.56
N SER A 128 -7.53 -41.63 -9.06
CA SER A 128 -7.95 -42.77 -9.87
C SER A 128 -8.78 -42.36 -11.09
N ASP A 129 -9.61 -41.32 -10.96
CA ASP A 129 -10.41 -40.74 -12.04
C ASP A 129 -9.58 -39.93 -13.06
N LYS A 130 -8.32 -39.63 -12.74
CA LYS A 130 -7.40 -38.85 -13.58
C LYS A 130 -6.27 -39.67 -14.19
N MET A 131 -6.16 -40.95 -13.87
CA MET A 131 -5.05 -41.80 -14.34
C MET A 131 -4.84 -41.71 -15.86
N HIS A 132 -5.90 -41.92 -16.64
CA HIS A 132 -5.81 -41.87 -18.11
C HIS A 132 -5.50 -40.48 -18.66
N PHE A 133 -5.93 -39.41 -17.98
CA PHE A 133 -5.58 -38.04 -18.37
C PHE A 133 -4.07 -37.82 -18.22
N VAL A 134 -3.50 -38.22 -17.08
CA VAL A 134 -2.07 -38.08 -16.81
C VAL A 134 -1.26 -38.86 -17.84
N ARG A 135 -1.61 -40.12 -18.12
CA ARG A 135 -0.87 -40.96 -19.08
C ARG A 135 -0.90 -40.43 -20.51
N CYS A 136 -2.07 -39.97 -20.96
CA CYS A 136 -2.17 -39.36 -22.29
C CYS A 136 -1.35 -38.06 -22.38
N LEU A 137 -1.39 -37.21 -21.34
CA LEU A 137 -0.59 -35.99 -21.31
C LEU A 137 0.91 -36.25 -21.17
N GLN A 138 1.36 -37.34 -20.53
CA GLN A 138 2.78 -37.73 -20.52
C GLN A 138 3.30 -37.99 -21.94
N ILE A 139 2.53 -38.71 -22.77
CA ILE A 139 2.91 -38.97 -24.18
C ILE A 139 2.98 -37.64 -24.94
N TYR A 140 1.98 -36.77 -24.76
CA TYR A 140 2.00 -35.45 -25.38
C TYR A 140 3.19 -34.61 -24.92
N PHE A 141 3.50 -34.64 -23.63
CA PHE A 141 4.63 -33.93 -23.03
C PHE A 141 5.97 -34.40 -23.60
N GLN A 142 6.20 -35.71 -23.65
CA GLN A 142 7.42 -36.30 -24.23
C GLN A 142 7.57 -35.94 -25.71
N ASN A 143 6.49 -36.03 -26.49
CA ASN A 143 6.53 -35.78 -27.93
C ASN A 143 6.69 -34.31 -28.30
N CYS A 144 6.11 -33.40 -27.52
CA CYS A 144 5.96 -32.00 -27.91
C CYS A 144 6.74 -31.00 -27.03
N PHE A 145 7.20 -31.44 -25.85
CA PHE A 145 7.82 -30.57 -24.84
C PHE A 145 9.19 -31.01 -24.32
N GLU A 146 9.60 -32.25 -24.56
CA GLU A 146 10.94 -32.71 -24.19
C GLU A 146 11.94 -32.40 -25.31
N ASN A 147 13.11 -31.85 -24.96
CA ASN A 147 14.18 -31.47 -25.90
C ASN A 147 13.76 -30.48 -27.03
N GLU A 148 12.89 -29.51 -26.72
CA GLU A 148 12.38 -28.52 -27.68
C GLU A 148 13.44 -27.54 -28.19
N GLN A 149 13.99 -27.76 -29.39
CA GLN A 149 14.78 -26.74 -30.06
C GLN A 149 14.41 -26.61 -31.55
N PRO A 150 14.12 -25.38 -32.03
CA PRO A 150 13.91 -25.15 -33.45
C PRO A 150 15.12 -25.65 -34.26
N SER A 151 14.86 -26.40 -35.32
CA SER A 151 15.92 -27.09 -36.07
C SER A 151 15.92 -26.79 -37.56
N ILE A 152 17.06 -27.01 -38.21
CA ILE A 152 17.26 -26.84 -39.65
C ILE A 152 18.16 -27.96 -40.18
N THR A 153 17.88 -28.43 -41.40
CA THR A 153 18.71 -29.46 -42.02
C THR A 153 20.04 -28.87 -42.50
N GLY A 154 21.10 -29.68 -42.54
CA GLY A 154 22.39 -29.24 -43.06
C GLY A 154 22.37 -28.80 -44.52
N ILE A 155 21.44 -29.35 -45.33
CA ILE A 155 21.24 -28.95 -46.73
C ILE A 155 20.68 -27.53 -46.78
N GLU A 156 19.57 -27.26 -46.09
CA GLU A 156 18.94 -25.95 -46.06
C GLU A 156 19.87 -24.86 -45.50
N LEU A 157 20.62 -25.19 -44.44
CA LEU A 157 21.59 -24.28 -43.83
C LEU A 157 22.73 -23.93 -44.81
N ASN A 158 23.29 -24.92 -45.51
CA ASN A 158 24.34 -24.68 -46.50
C ASN A 158 23.84 -23.84 -47.68
N ASP A 159 22.60 -24.04 -48.11
CA ASP A 159 22.00 -23.28 -49.21
C ASP A 159 21.80 -21.81 -48.81
N ILE A 160 21.39 -21.53 -47.58
CA ILE A 160 21.33 -20.16 -47.03
C ILE A 160 22.72 -19.52 -47.04
N LEU A 161 23.73 -20.21 -46.50
CA LEU A 161 25.08 -19.68 -46.41
C LEU A 161 25.69 -19.39 -47.78
N LYS A 162 25.50 -20.26 -48.77
CA LYS A 162 25.96 -20.03 -50.15
C LYS A 162 25.32 -18.80 -50.80
N LYS A 163 24.05 -18.54 -50.49
CA LYS A 163 23.27 -17.48 -51.15
C LYS A 163 23.46 -16.11 -50.51
N TYR A 164 23.56 -16.05 -49.19
CA TYR A 164 23.50 -14.79 -48.44
C TYR A 164 24.76 -14.47 -47.63
N ALA A 165 25.66 -15.45 -47.42
CA ALA A 165 26.80 -15.27 -46.54
C ALA A 165 28.12 -15.06 -47.32
N PRO A 166 29.02 -14.18 -46.83
CA PRO A 166 30.40 -14.13 -47.31
C PRO A 166 31.12 -15.46 -47.11
N LYS A 167 32.17 -15.75 -47.90
CA LYS A 167 32.93 -17.02 -47.82
C LYS A 167 33.49 -17.34 -46.43
N GLN A 168 33.70 -16.32 -45.59
CA GLN A 168 34.21 -16.44 -44.23
C GLN A 168 33.18 -17.01 -43.26
N ILE A 169 31.88 -16.85 -43.55
CA ILE A 169 30.80 -17.31 -42.68
C ILE A 169 30.41 -18.74 -43.08
N THR A 170 30.88 -19.70 -42.29
CA THR A 170 30.65 -21.14 -42.49
C THR A 170 29.79 -21.73 -41.37
N ILE A 171 29.36 -22.99 -41.51
CA ILE A 171 28.68 -23.71 -40.41
C ILE A 171 29.56 -23.74 -39.15
N ASN A 172 30.88 -23.95 -39.30
CA ASN A 172 31.80 -23.94 -38.17
C ASN A 172 31.87 -22.57 -37.49
N PHE A 173 31.86 -21.48 -38.26
CA PHE A 173 31.77 -20.13 -37.71
C PHE A 173 30.52 -19.97 -36.84
N LEU A 174 29.35 -20.39 -37.33
CA LEU A 174 28.10 -20.28 -36.57
C LEU A 174 28.12 -21.11 -35.27
N LYS A 175 28.76 -22.28 -35.29
CA LYS A 175 28.97 -23.13 -34.10
C LYS A 175 29.94 -22.50 -33.10
N GLU A 176 31.09 -22.02 -33.56
CA GLU A 176 32.11 -21.36 -32.73
C GLU A 176 31.55 -20.12 -32.03
N LYS A 177 30.64 -19.40 -32.71
CA LYS A 177 29.93 -18.23 -32.16
C LYS A 177 28.67 -18.59 -31.35
N ASN A 178 28.42 -19.87 -31.10
CA ASN A 178 27.27 -20.38 -30.35
C ASN A 178 25.89 -19.95 -30.90
N ILE A 179 25.78 -19.68 -32.19
CA ILE A 179 24.51 -19.32 -32.84
C ILE A 179 23.66 -20.58 -33.07
N ILE A 180 24.32 -21.68 -33.48
CA ILE A 180 23.70 -22.99 -33.70
C ILE A 180 24.56 -24.07 -33.04
N ASP A 181 23.98 -25.24 -32.85
CA ASP A 181 24.70 -26.46 -32.50
C ASP A 181 24.13 -27.67 -33.26
N TYR A 182 24.73 -28.84 -33.10
CA TYR A 182 24.42 -30.03 -33.90
C TYR A 182 23.88 -31.17 -33.02
N ASN A 183 22.70 -31.69 -33.37
CA ASN A 183 22.13 -32.88 -32.76
C ASN A 183 22.50 -34.12 -33.60
N ILE A 184 23.26 -35.03 -32.99
CA ILE A 184 23.77 -36.25 -33.63
C ILE A 184 22.63 -37.23 -33.94
N GLU A 185 21.66 -37.39 -33.03
CA GLU A 185 20.57 -38.37 -33.15
C GLU A 185 19.56 -37.97 -34.24
N GLY A 186 19.29 -36.67 -34.38
CA GLY A 186 18.39 -36.13 -35.40
C GLY A 186 19.04 -35.80 -36.74
N ASN A 187 20.38 -35.81 -36.82
CA ASN A 187 21.14 -35.33 -37.99
C ASN A 187 20.71 -33.91 -38.47
N VAL A 188 20.48 -33.01 -37.51
CA VAL A 188 20.01 -31.64 -37.75
C VAL A 188 20.79 -30.63 -36.91
N PHE A 189 20.84 -29.39 -37.37
CA PHE A 189 21.33 -28.28 -36.58
C PHE A 189 20.17 -27.65 -35.82
N TYR A 190 20.41 -27.24 -34.58
CA TYR A 190 19.41 -26.56 -33.77
C TYR A 190 19.86 -25.15 -33.39
N TRP A 191 18.88 -24.28 -33.19
CA TRP A 191 19.08 -22.91 -32.73
C TRP A 191 19.46 -22.90 -31.25
N LYS A 192 20.63 -22.33 -30.91
CA LYS A 192 20.98 -22.05 -29.52
C LYS A 192 20.30 -20.75 -29.11
N GLY A 193 19.14 -20.85 -28.46
CA GLY A 193 18.44 -19.71 -27.87
C GLY A 193 19.33 -18.92 -26.90
N GLN A 194 19.05 -17.63 -26.74
CA GLN A 194 19.76 -16.72 -25.80
C GLN A 194 21.28 -16.62 -25.98
N ASN A 195 21.79 -16.82 -27.20
CA ASN A 195 23.19 -16.54 -27.52
C ASN A 195 23.48 -15.03 -27.63
N ASP A 196 24.75 -14.64 -27.47
CA ASP A 196 25.17 -13.23 -27.50
C ASP A 196 24.74 -12.49 -28.79
N TYR A 197 24.84 -13.13 -29.95
CA TYR A 197 24.41 -12.50 -31.22
C TYR A 197 22.91 -12.23 -31.23
N SER A 198 22.09 -13.19 -30.81
CA SER A 198 20.64 -13.01 -30.70
C SER A 198 20.26 -11.96 -29.67
N ARG A 199 21.04 -11.80 -28.59
CA ARG A 199 20.86 -10.75 -27.58
C ARG A 199 21.26 -9.37 -28.10
N TYR A 200 22.44 -9.22 -28.68
CA TYR A 200 22.96 -7.91 -29.09
C TYR A 200 22.44 -7.44 -30.44
N LEU A 201 22.01 -8.34 -31.34
CA LEU A 201 21.42 -8.03 -32.65
C LEU A 201 19.90 -8.22 -32.69
N LYS A 202 19.23 -8.37 -31.53
CA LYS A 202 17.79 -8.66 -31.43
C LYS A 202 16.91 -7.74 -32.26
N ASN A 203 17.21 -6.42 -32.25
CA ASN A 203 16.41 -5.41 -32.95
C ASN A 203 16.68 -5.45 -34.47
N GLU A 204 17.94 -5.59 -34.89
CA GLU A 204 18.31 -5.77 -36.29
C GLU A 204 17.69 -7.02 -36.89
N ILE A 205 17.78 -8.16 -36.18
CA ILE A 205 17.22 -9.43 -36.61
C ILE A 205 15.70 -9.33 -36.72
N ALA A 206 15.02 -8.77 -35.71
CA ALA A 206 13.57 -8.59 -35.73
C ALA A 206 13.13 -7.68 -36.88
N SER A 207 13.79 -6.54 -37.06
CA SER A 207 13.49 -5.59 -38.15
C SER A 207 13.71 -6.23 -39.53
N THR A 208 14.79 -6.98 -39.69
CA THR A 208 15.09 -7.69 -40.94
C THR A 208 14.08 -8.81 -41.21
N LEU A 209 13.69 -9.58 -40.18
CA LEU A 209 12.64 -10.60 -40.29
C LEU A 209 11.31 -9.99 -40.76
N TRP A 210 10.93 -8.84 -40.19
CA TRP A 210 9.71 -8.14 -40.56
C TRP A 210 9.69 -7.78 -42.07
N LEU A 211 10.76 -7.15 -42.54
CA LEU A 211 10.89 -6.75 -43.95
C LEU A 211 10.92 -7.95 -44.90
N LEU A 212 11.56 -9.06 -44.50
CA LEU A 212 11.62 -10.29 -45.32
C LEU A 212 10.29 -11.03 -45.43
N ILE A 213 9.42 -10.93 -44.43
CA ILE A 213 8.15 -11.67 -44.38
C ILE A 213 7.01 -10.92 -45.07
N GLY A 214 6.97 -9.60 -44.99
CA GLY A 214 5.96 -8.80 -45.67
C GLY A 214 6.08 -7.27 -45.53
N GLY A 215 6.79 -6.77 -44.52
CA GLY A 215 6.96 -5.33 -44.31
C GLY A 215 5.63 -4.60 -44.13
N GLU A 216 5.53 -3.38 -44.65
CA GLU A 216 4.34 -2.51 -44.59
C GLU A 216 3.06 -3.15 -45.18
N ASN A 217 3.20 -4.11 -46.09
CA ASN A 217 2.09 -4.80 -46.74
C ASN A 217 1.76 -6.16 -46.09
N ALA A 218 2.32 -6.45 -44.91
CA ALA A 218 2.08 -7.71 -44.22
C ALA A 218 0.60 -7.90 -43.84
N THR A 219 0.13 -9.14 -44.00
CA THR A 219 -1.16 -9.64 -43.53
C THR A 219 -1.04 -10.25 -42.13
N ILE A 220 -2.18 -10.52 -41.47
CA ILE A 220 -2.20 -11.19 -40.16
C ILE A 220 -1.46 -12.54 -40.17
N LYS A 221 -1.60 -13.34 -41.24
CA LYS A 221 -0.87 -14.63 -41.39
C LYS A 221 0.65 -14.46 -41.47
N GLN A 222 1.11 -13.38 -42.10
CA GLN A 222 2.52 -13.03 -42.16
C GLN A 222 3.01 -12.57 -40.77
N PHE A 223 2.19 -11.83 -40.03
CA PHE A 223 2.49 -11.45 -38.66
C PHE A 223 2.56 -12.65 -37.72
N GLU A 224 1.62 -13.60 -37.81
CA GLU A 224 1.65 -14.87 -37.05
C GLU A 224 2.97 -15.62 -37.26
N LYS A 225 3.41 -15.72 -38.52
CA LYS A 225 4.71 -16.33 -38.86
C LYS A 225 5.88 -15.56 -38.24
N TYR A 226 5.89 -14.24 -38.38
CA TYR A 226 6.90 -13.35 -37.81
C TYR A 226 6.99 -13.51 -36.28
N PHE A 227 5.85 -13.46 -35.61
CA PHE A 227 5.77 -13.56 -34.16
C PHE A 227 6.14 -14.96 -33.65
N LYS A 228 5.69 -16.03 -34.34
CA LYS A 228 6.08 -17.42 -34.02
C LYS A 228 7.60 -17.60 -34.06
N ILE A 229 8.27 -17.02 -35.06
CA ILE A 229 9.73 -17.06 -35.15
C ILE A 229 10.37 -16.34 -33.96
N ILE A 230 9.98 -15.09 -33.70
CA ILE A 230 10.57 -14.27 -32.63
C ILE A 230 10.36 -14.89 -31.26
N TRP A 231 9.12 -15.30 -30.96
CA TRP A 231 8.77 -15.92 -29.69
C TRP A 231 9.43 -17.28 -29.52
N GLY A 232 9.35 -18.15 -30.52
CA GLY A 232 9.92 -19.49 -30.48
C GLY A 232 11.45 -19.53 -30.45
N THR A 233 12.12 -18.44 -30.86
CA THR A 233 13.59 -18.31 -30.82
C THR A 233 14.08 -17.44 -29.66
N GLN A 234 13.15 -16.94 -28.84
CA GLN A 234 13.39 -16.08 -27.66
C GLN A 234 14.10 -14.77 -27.98
N ILE A 235 13.81 -14.16 -29.14
CA ILE A 235 14.33 -12.85 -29.52
C ILE A 235 13.48 -11.76 -28.87
N CYS A 236 14.00 -11.10 -27.84
CA CYS A 236 13.26 -10.05 -27.13
C CYS A 236 13.33 -8.69 -27.86
N VAL A 237 12.32 -8.37 -28.65
CA VAL A 237 12.22 -7.08 -29.38
C VAL A 237 12.18 -5.90 -28.42
N GLY A 238 13.01 -4.88 -28.64
CA GLY A 238 13.06 -3.68 -27.79
C GLY A 238 12.80 -2.36 -28.54
N ASN A 239 13.55 -2.11 -29.62
CA ASN A 239 13.50 -0.85 -30.36
C ASN A 239 13.47 -1.18 -31.86
N LEU A 240 12.29 -1.10 -32.47
CA LEU A 240 12.12 -1.27 -33.92
C LEU A 240 12.15 0.08 -34.65
N ASP A 241 11.77 1.17 -33.98
CA ASP A 241 11.71 2.54 -34.53
C ASP A 241 13.08 3.09 -34.91
N GLY A 242 14.16 2.57 -34.34
CA GLY A 242 15.53 2.86 -34.75
C GLY A 242 15.98 2.16 -36.04
N PHE A 243 15.21 1.18 -36.55
CA PHE A 243 15.61 0.33 -37.69
C PHE A 243 14.56 0.25 -38.80
N LEU A 244 13.29 0.56 -38.52
CA LEU A 244 12.18 0.52 -39.46
C LEU A 244 11.58 1.91 -39.65
N ALA A 245 11.06 2.17 -40.86
CA ALA A 245 10.27 3.37 -41.14
C ALA A 245 8.92 3.35 -40.38
N GLN A 246 8.32 4.52 -40.19
CA GLN A 246 7.11 4.69 -39.39
C GLN A 246 5.92 3.86 -39.92
N GLU A 247 5.80 3.69 -41.24
CA GLU A 247 4.77 2.88 -41.86
C GLU A 247 4.89 1.41 -41.44
N ASN A 248 6.12 0.90 -41.33
CA ASN A 248 6.39 -0.46 -40.89
C ASN A 248 6.13 -0.63 -39.40
N THR A 249 6.62 0.26 -38.54
CA THR A 249 6.39 0.16 -37.09
C THR A 249 4.91 0.26 -36.74
N THR A 250 4.18 1.16 -37.42
CA THR A 250 2.72 1.29 -37.27
C THR A 250 2.03 0.00 -37.68
N LYS A 251 2.40 -0.58 -38.84
CA LYS A 251 1.80 -1.83 -39.31
C LYS A 251 2.04 -3.01 -38.37
N VAL A 252 3.26 -3.14 -37.83
CA VAL A 252 3.59 -4.17 -36.82
C VAL A 252 2.70 -3.99 -35.60
N SER A 253 2.54 -2.77 -35.10
CA SER A 253 1.69 -2.48 -33.94
C SER A 253 0.22 -2.81 -34.22
N GLU A 254 -0.32 -2.45 -35.39
CA GLU A 254 -1.71 -2.74 -35.77
C GLU A 254 -1.99 -4.25 -35.80
N LEU A 255 -1.12 -5.02 -36.46
CA LEU A 255 -1.28 -6.48 -36.53
C LEU A 255 -1.06 -7.16 -35.16
N ALA A 256 -0.20 -6.60 -34.30
CA ALA A 256 -0.05 -7.09 -32.92
C ALA A 256 -1.34 -6.91 -32.10
N VAL A 257 -2.04 -5.78 -32.28
CA VAL A 257 -3.34 -5.53 -31.66
C VAL A 257 -4.40 -6.48 -32.22
N GLU A 258 -4.47 -6.63 -33.54
CA GLU A 258 -5.40 -7.57 -34.20
C GLU A 258 -5.18 -9.00 -33.68
N TYR A 259 -3.91 -9.42 -33.60
CA TYR A 259 -3.51 -10.73 -33.13
C TYR A 259 -3.94 -10.99 -31.67
N LEU A 260 -3.63 -10.08 -30.73
CA LEU A 260 -4.10 -10.18 -29.34
C LEU A 260 -5.63 -10.14 -29.24
N SER A 261 -6.28 -9.36 -30.09
CA SER A 261 -7.74 -9.24 -30.10
C SER A 261 -8.43 -10.54 -30.51
N SER A 262 -7.77 -11.35 -31.34
CA SER A 262 -8.26 -12.64 -31.85
C SER A 262 -7.97 -13.83 -30.95
N GLU A 263 -7.14 -13.67 -29.91
CA GLU A 263 -6.77 -14.78 -29.02
C GLU A 263 -7.91 -15.12 -28.04
N ASN A 264 -8.50 -16.30 -28.23
CA ASN A 264 -9.66 -16.76 -27.48
C ASN A 264 -9.33 -17.09 -26.01
N ASP A 265 -8.12 -17.53 -25.68
CA ASP A 265 -7.77 -17.83 -24.28
C ASP A 265 -7.78 -16.57 -23.40
N LEU A 266 -7.59 -15.39 -23.98
CA LEU A 266 -7.60 -14.12 -23.25
C LEU A 266 -9.01 -13.66 -22.87
N LEU A 267 -10.06 -14.20 -23.51
CA LEU A 267 -11.43 -13.84 -23.19
C LEU A 267 -11.80 -14.28 -21.77
N LYS A 268 -12.41 -13.36 -21.02
CA LYS A 268 -12.92 -13.63 -19.67
C LYS A 268 -13.89 -14.81 -19.70
N SER A 269 -13.83 -15.61 -18.64
CA SER A 269 -14.69 -16.78 -18.44
C SER A 269 -15.11 -16.91 -16.98
N ASP A 270 -16.17 -17.68 -16.73
CA ASP A 270 -16.60 -17.99 -15.36
C ASP A 270 -15.53 -18.77 -14.57
N ASP A 271 -14.67 -19.51 -15.29
CA ASP A 271 -13.53 -20.26 -14.73
C ASP A 271 -12.21 -19.48 -14.76
N GLU A 272 -12.21 -18.16 -14.96
CA GLU A 272 -10.97 -17.40 -15.18
C GLU A 272 -9.96 -17.58 -14.04
N PHE A 273 -10.41 -17.53 -12.78
CA PHE A 273 -9.53 -17.78 -11.64
C PHE A 273 -8.92 -19.19 -11.65
N ARG A 274 -9.66 -20.20 -12.11
CA ARG A 274 -9.17 -21.58 -12.21
C ARG A 274 -8.05 -21.71 -13.23
N LYS A 275 -8.21 -21.07 -14.40
CA LYS A 275 -7.15 -21.01 -15.42
C LYS A 275 -5.88 -20.39 -14.85
N ILE A 276 -6.04 -19.26 -14.13
CA ILE A 276 -4.94 -18.54 -13.50
C ILE A 276 -4.28 -19.41 -12.42
N TRP A 277 -5.07 -20.05 -11.55
CA TRP A 277 -4.57 -20.90 -10.47
C TRP A 277 -3.69 -22.04 -10.98
N LEU A 278 -4.13 -22.72 -12.04
CA LEU A 278 -3.38 -23.84 -12.65
C LEU A 278 -2.11 -23.40 -13.37
N ASP A 279 -1.94 -22.11 -13.65
CA ASP A 279 -0.82 -21.58 -14.44
C ASP A 279 0.12 -20.64 -13.67
N ALA A 280 -0.30 -20.20 -12.49
CA ALA A 280 0.49 -19.32 -11.65
C ALA A 280 1.74 -20.07 -11.16
N ASN A 281 2.92 -19.53 -11.45
CA ASN A 281 4.20 -20.15 -11.09
C ASN A 281 4.32 -20.45 -9.59
N ARG A 282 3.75 -19.58 -8.74
CA ARG A 282 3.76 -19.76 -7.27
C ARG A 282 2.97 -20.98 -6.80
N TYR A 283 2.02 -21.46 -7.60
CA TYR A 283 1.16 -22.60 -7.28
C TYR A 283 1.62 -23.90 -7.91
N GLN A 284 2.76 -23.91 -8.62
CA GLN A 284 3.29 -25.11 -9.27
C GLN A 284 3.56 -26.29 -8.31
N HIS A 285 3.70 -26.03 -7.01
CA HIS A 285 3.95 -27.04 -5.97
C HIS A 285 2.69 -27.44 -5.18
N ILE A 286 1.55 -26.84 -5.46
CA ILE A 286 0.29 -27.19 -4.80
C ILE A 286 -0.16 -28.56 -5.32
N ASP A 287 -0.66 -29.40 -4.42
CA ASP A 287 -1.26 -30.68 -4.79
C ASP A 287 -2.38 -30.48 -5.82
N ILE A 288 -2.32 -31.20 -6.94
CA ILE A 288 -3.32 -31.18 -8.02
C ILE A 288 -4.74 -31.53 -7.52
N LYS A 289 -4.85 -32.21 -6.37
CA LYS A 289 -6.11 -32.59 -5.70
C LYS A 289 -6.71 -31.47 -4.87
N ALA A 290 -5.97 -30.41 -4.57
CA ALA A 290 -6.45 -29.31 -3.74
C ALA A 290 -7.68 -28.64 -4.38
N GLN A 291 -8.68 -28.34 -3.57
CA GLN A 291 -9.86 -27.63 -4.04
C GLN A 291 -9.49 -26.22 -4.48
N ILE A 292 -9.78 -25.89 -5.75
CA ILE A 292 -9.56 -24.55 -6.30
C ILE A 292 -10.71 -23.64 -5.85
N PRO A 293 -10.42 -22.48 -5.23
CA PRO A 293 -11.45 -21.52 -4.82
C PRO A 293 -12.27 -20.98 -6.01
N ASN A 294 -13.55 -20.69 -5.78
CA ASN A 294 -14.40 -20.02 -6.77
C ASN A 294 -14.37 -18.50 -6.57
N VAL A 295 -13.52 -17.81 -7.32
CA VAL A 295 -13.32 -16.36 -7.22
C VAL A 295 -13.89 -15.65 -8.43
N LYS A 296 -14.72 -14.63 -8.19
CA LYS A 296 -15.29 -13.77 -9.24
C LYS A 296 -14.68 -12.37 -9.18
N PHE A 297 -14.37 -11.83 -10.36
CA PHE A 297 -13.85 -10.46 -10.55
C PHE A 297 -14.96 -9.50 -10.99
N ASN A 298 -14.77 -8.22 -10.71
CA ASN A 298 -15.70 -7.18 -11.14
C ASN A 298 -15.24 -6.58 -12.48
N TYR A 299 -15.92 -6.91 -13.57
CA TYR A 299 -15.53 -6.47 -14.92
C TYR A 299 -16.24 -5.19 -15.39
N LYS A 300 -16.86 -4.40 -14.49
CA LYS A 300 -17.66 -3.22 -14.87
C LYS A 300 -16.82 -2.11 -15.52
N THR A 301 -15.68 -1.78 -14.92
CA THR A 301 -14.68 -0.84 -15.44
C THR A 301 -13.29 -1.41 -15.18
N SER A 302 -12.26 -0.88 -15.83
CA SER A 302 -10.89 -1.35 -15.58
C SER A 302 -10.42 -1.10 -14.16
N TRP A 303 -10.85 0.02 -13.56
CA TRP A 303 -10.59 0.30 -12.15
C TRP A 303 -11.27 -0.74 -11.25
N ASP A 304 -12.55 -1.03 -11.48
CA ASP A 304 -13.29 -2.05 -10.71
C ASP A 304 -12.63 -3.43 -10.79
N PHE A 305 -12.12 -3.80 -11.97
CA PHE A 305 -11.39 -5.04 -12.19
C PHE A 305 -10.10 -5.07 -11.39
N ILE A 306 -9.26 -4.04 -11.52
CA ILE A 306 -7.99 -3.91 -10.79
C ILE A 306 -8.23 -3.98 -9.28
N GLU A 307 -9.24 -3.28 -8.76
CA GLU A 307 -9.57 -3.32 -7.34
C GLU A 307 -10.07 -4.69 -6.88
N SER A 308 -10.86 -5.38 -7.71
CA SER A 308 -11.27 -6.74 -7.39
C SER A 308 -10.08 -7.71 -7.33
N VAL A 309 -9.08 -7.56 -8.21
CA VAL A 309 -7.85 -8.36 -8.15
C VAL A 309 -7.02 -8.00 -6.91
N ASN A 310 -6.84 -6.71 -6.59
CA ASN A 310 -6.12 -6.25 -5.40
C ASN A 310 -6.77 -6.74 -4.10
N PHE A 311 -8.10 -6.74 -4.04
CA PHE A 311 -8.86 -7.32 -2.92
C PHE A 311 -8.56 -8.82 -2.76
N HIS A 312 -8.64 -9.58 -3.86
CA HIS A 312 -8.39 -11.02 -3.85
C HIS A 312 -6.93 -11.40 -3.60
N LYS A 313 -5.96 -10.53 -3.92
CA LYS A 313 -4.53 -10.73 -3.61
C LYS A 313 -4.23 -10.89 -2.12
N ARG A 314 -5.10 -10.35 -1.25
CA ARG A 314 -5.00 -10.53 0.21
C ARG A 314 -5.34 -11.95 0.64
N TYR A 315 -6.17 -12.67 -0.13
CA TYR A 315 -6.55 -14.07 0.11
C TYR A 315 -5.67 -15.07 -0.66
N TYR A 316 -5.26 -14.69 -1.88
CA TYR A 316 -4.49 -15.54 -2.79
C TYR A 316 -3.27 -14.75 -3.27
N HIS A 317 -2.08 -15.02 -2.74
CA HIS A 317 -0.92 -14.19 -3.05
C HIS A 317 -0.43 -14.38 -4.50
N GLU A 318 -0.24 -13.26 -5.22
CA GLU A 318 0.41 -13.16 -6.55
C GLU A 318 -0.19 -14.04 -7.66
N PHE A 319 -1.43 -14.51 -7.49
CA PHE A 319 -2.07 -15.42 -8.44
C PHE A 319 -2.12 -14.87 -9.87
N PHE A 320 -2.33 -13.55 -10.03
CA PHE A 320 -2.50 -12.93 -11.34
C PHE A 320 -1.17 -12.52 -12.02
N ASP A 321 -0.07 -12.40 -11.26
CA ASP A 321 1.13 -11.67 -11.71
C ASP A 321 1.98 -12.43 -12.74
N TYR A 322 2.08 -13.76 -12.63
CA TYR A 322 2.92 -14.57 -13.51
C TYR A 322 2.21 -15.83 -14.01
N GLN A 323 1.64 -15.73 -15.21
CA GLN A 323 1.02 -16.84 -15.95
C GLN A 323 1.94 -17.24 -17.11
N LYS A 324 2.57 -18.41 -17.01
CA LYS A 324 3.61 -18.85 -17.96
C LYS A 324 3.10 -18.91 -19.39
N THR A 325 1.89 -19.41 -19.56
CA THR A 325 1.29 -19.68 -20.87
C THR A 325 0.92 -18.43 -21.64
N ARG A 326 0.48 -17.37 -20.94
CA ARG A 326 0.10 -16.08 -21.53
C ARG A 326 1.28 -15.10 -21.61
N SER A 327 2.48 -15.52 -21.20
CA SER A 327 3.68 -14.67 -21.16
C SER A 327 4.09 -14.08 -22.52
N PHE A 328 3.68 -14.68 -23.63
CA PHE A 328 3.90 -14.11 -24.97
C PHE A 328 3.24 -12.73 -25.14
N CYS A 329 2.14 -12.45 -24.41
CA CYS A 329 1.44 -11.17 -24.49
C CYS A 329 2.34 -10.01 -24.05
N TYR A 330 3.23 -10.20 -23.07
CA TYR A 330 4.16 -9.15 -22.64
C TYR A 330 5.05 -8.66 -23.79
N SER A 331 5.48 -9.57 -24.67
CA SER A 331 6.27 -9.22 -25.86
C SER A 331 5.45 -8.41 -26.87
N LEU A 332 4.18 -8.77 -27.07
CA LEU A 332 3.27 -8.06 -27.96
C LEU A 332 2.90 -6.68 -27.40
N LEU A 333 2.63 -6.56 -26.09
CA LEU A 333 2.36 -5.29 -25.42
C LEU A 333 3.55 -4.33 -25.54
N ARG A 334 4.79 -4.83 -25.37
CA ARG A 334 6.02 -4.05 -25.64
C ARG A 334 6.07 -3.55 -27.07
N ILE A 335 5.78 -4.40 -28.06
CA ILE A 335 5.74 -4.03 -29.48
C ILE A 335 4.71 -2.92 -29.70
N ILE A 336 3.50 -3.08 -29.16
CA ILE A 336 2.40 -2.11 -29.31
C ILE A 336 2.78 -0.76 -28.73
N VAL A 337 3.21 -0.71 -27.46
CA VAL A 337 3.46 0.57 -26.76
C VAL A 337 4.64 1.34 -27.34
N HIS A 338 5.72 0.67 -27.76
CA HIS A 338 6.89 1.36 -28.32
C HIS A 338 6.70 1.85 -29.76
N ASN A 339 5.88 1.16 -30.54
CA ASN A 339 5.72 1.42 -31.98
C ASN A 339 4.42 2.11 -32.33
N GLU A 340 3.70 2.60 -31.32
CA GLU A 340 2.45 3.29 -31.55
C GLU A 340 2.65 4.65 -32.22
N SER A 341 1.68 5.04 -33.05
CA SER A 341 1.72 6.33 -33.71
C SER A 341 1.71 7.47 -32.67
N LYS A 342 2.62 8.43 -32.87
CA LYS A 342 2.74 9.67 -32.07
C LYS A 342 1.85 10.80 -32.62
N ASP A 343 0.88 10.48 -33.47
CA ASP A 343 -0.05 11.44 -34.07
C ASP A 343 -1.04 12.02 -33.04
N SER A 344 -2.17 12.56 -33.50
CA SER A 344 -3.16 13.26 -32.67
C SER A 344 -3.72 12.49 -31.46
N ARG A 345 -3.51 11.17 -31.36
CA ARG A 345 -3.92 10.29 -30.25
C ARG A 345 -2.79 9.34 -29.84
N PRO A 346 -1.79 9.83 -29.08
CA PRO A 346 -0.70 8.98 -28.62
C PRO A 346 -1.21 7.84 -27.72
N TYR A 347 -0.63 6.66 -27.91
CA TYR A 347 -0.89 5.47 -27.08
C TYR A 347 -2.34 4.94 -27.08
N LYS A 348 -3.16 5.33 -28.07
CA LYS A 348 -4.54 4.87 -28.25
C LYS A 348 -4.73 3.36 -28.06
N ASN A 349 -3.93 2.52 -28.69
CA ASN A 349 -4.03 1.06 -28.60
C ASN A 349 -3.77 0.58 -27.17
N GLY A 350 -2.72 1.09 -26.52
CA GLY A 350 -2.48 0.81 -25.10
C GLY A 350 -3.65 1.20 -24.19
N LEU A 351 -4.26 2.37 -24.44
CA LEU A 351 -5.41 2.85 -23.67
C LEU A 351 -6.67 2.00 -23.91
N GLU A 352 -6.95 1.60 -25.15
CA GLU A 352 -8.10 0.73 -25.46
C GLU A 352 -7.93 -0.67 -24.87
N ILE A 353 -6.72 -1.24 -24.90
CA ILE A 353 -6.43 -2.52 -24.23
C ILE A 353 -6.64 -2.39 -22.72
N LEU A 354 -6.18 -1.29 -22.11
CA LEU A 354 -6.41 -1.05 -20.68
C LEU A 354 -7.90 -0.97 -20.33
N LYS A 355 -8.78 -0.58 -21.26
CA LYS A 355 -10.24 -0.50 -21.05
C LYS A 355 -10.99 -1.80 -21.35
N ASP A 356 -10.38 -2.73 -22.09
CA ASP A 356 -11.04 -3.96 -22.51
C ASP A 356 -11.07 -5.02 -21.39
N THR A 357 -12.00 -4.87 -20.45
CA THR A 357 -12.22 -5.87 -19.39
C THR A 357 -12.73 -7.22 -19.90
N SER A 358 -13.03 -7.37 -21.20
CA SER A 358 -13.25 -8.69 -21.80
C SER A 358 -11.97 -9.51 -21.86
N LYS A 359 -10.79 -8.88 -21.78
CA LYS A 359 -9.46 -9.52 -21.78
C LYS A 359 -8.67 -9.16 -20.51
N PRO A 360 -9.08 -9.68 -19.34
CA PRO A 360 -8.56 -9.25 -18.05
C PRO A 360 -7.05 -9.44 -17.89
N PHE A 361 -6.47 -10.46 -18.54
CA PHE A 361 -5.03 -10.68 -18.55
C PHE A 361 -4.25 -9.49 -19.11
N LEU A 362 -4.72 -8.90 -20.21
CA LEU A 362 -4.05 -7.76 -20.85
C LEU A 362 -4.18 -6.49 -20.02
N VAL A 363 -5.36 -6.23 -19.45
CA VAL A 363 -5.60 -5.09 -18.55
C VAL A 363 -4.64 -5.15 -17.36
N TRP A 364 -4.56 -6.30 -16.69
CA TRP A 364 -3.68 -6.50 -15.55
C TRP A 364 -2.19 -6.36 -15.91
N SER A 365 -1.79 -6.96 -17.03
CA SER A 365 -0.42 -6.94 -17.51
C SER A 365 0.04 -5.51 -17.80
N LEU A 366 -0.73 -4.73 -18.57
CA LEU A 366 -0.42 -3.32 -18.83
C LEU A 366 -0.43 -2.48 -17.55
N TYR A 367 -1.39 -2.71 -16.64
CA TYR A 367 -1.46 -2.02 -15.36
C TYR A 367 -0.16 -2.17 -14.55
N HIS A 368 0.44 -3.36 -14.59
CA HIS A 368 1.69 -3.67 -13.90
C HIS A 368 2.95 -3.20 -14.64
N GLU A 369 2.99 -3.30 -15.96
CA GLU A 369 4.18 -2.95 -16.74
C GLU A 369 4.36 -1.43 -16.87
N ILE A 370 3.28 -0.66 -17.07
CA ILE A 370 3.36 0.79 -17.34
C ILE A 370 4.21 1.56 -16.31
N PRO A 371 4.00 1.43 -14.98
CA PRO A 371 4.81 2.17 -14.00
C PRO A 371 6.31 1.90 -14.05
N SER A 372 6.72 0.74 -14.55
CA SER A 372 8.11 0.28 -14.51
C SER A 372 8.82 0.29 -15.87
N GLU A 373 8.10 0.01 -16.95
CA GLU A 373 8.65 -0.11 -18.30
C GLU A 373 8.18 1.04 -19.22
N PHE A 374 6.95 1.54 -19.04
CA PHE A 374 6.35 2.58 -19.90
C PHE A 374 5.81 3.80 -19.13
N PRO A 375 6.57 4.38 -18.18
CA PRO A 375 6.06 5.46 -17.32
C PRO A 375 5.62 6.71 -18.11
N PHE A 376 6.17 6.88 -19.32
CA PHE A 376 5.78 7.94 -20.27
C PHE A 376 4.33 7.82 -20.77
N VAL A 377 3.69 6.66 -20.65
CA VAL A 377 2.28 6.45 -21.03
C VAL A 377 1.32 7.04 -19.99
N ILE A 378 1.72 7.10 -18.72
CA ILE A 378 0.88 7.50 -17.58
C ILE A 378 0.10 8.80 -17.84
N PRO A 379 0.70 9.91 -18.34
CA PRO A 379 -0.03 11.16 -18.53
C PRO A 379 -1.14 11.05 -19.58
N TYR A 380 -0.99 10.17 -20.57
CA TYR A 380 -1.99 9.97 -21.61
C TYR A 380 -3.22 9.21 -21.13
N LEU A 381 -3.15 8.52 -19.98
CA LEU A 381 -4.35 7.98 -19.32
C LEU A 381 -5.31 9.09 -18.88
N LEU A 382 -4.82 10.31 -18.67
CA LEU A 382 -5.65 11.46 -18.31
C LEU A 382 -6.62 11.86 -19.44
N THR A 383 -6.40 11.35 -20.66
CA THR A 383 -7.23 11.60 -21.84
C THR A 383 -8.57 10.88 -21.85
N ASP A 384 -8.76 9.90 -20.95
CA ASP A 384 -10.04 9.21 -20.74
C ASP A 384 -10.41 9.22 -19.25
N SER A 385 -11.59 9.74 -18.93
CA SER A 385 -12.10 9.82 -17.56
C SER A 385 -12.07 8.49 -16.80
N GLU A 386 -12.28 7.35 -17.47
CA GLU A 386 -12.25 6.03 -16.84
C GLU A 386 -10.85 5.63 -16.35
N LEU A 387 -9.81 6.08 -17.06
CA LEU A 387 -8.42 5.73 -16.80
C LEU A 387 -7.73 6.72 -15.85
N ILE A 388 -8.31 7.89 -15.59
CA ILE A 388 -7.75 8.90 -14.68
C ILE A 388 -7.40 8.28 -13.31
N PRO A 389 -8.30 7.59 -12.57
CA PRO A 389 -7.94 7.01 -11.27
C PRO A 389 -6.79 5.99 -11.36
N ILE A 390 -6.73 5.22 -12.45
CA ILE A 390 -5.65 4.25 -12.70
C ILE A 390 -4.32 4.98 -12.89
N ALA A 391 -4.30 6.13 -13.58
CA ALA A 391 -3.10 6.95 -13.75
C ALA A 391 -2.49 7.36 -12.41
N PHE A 392 -3.31 7.79 -11.44
CA PHE A 392 -2.84 8.14 -10.10
C PHE A 392 -2.23 6.94 -9.37
N LYS A 393 -2.86 5.75 -9.42
CA LYS A 393 -2.27 4.52 -8.87
C LYS A 393 -0.94 4.16 -9.53
N MET A 394 -0.81 4.39 -10.84
CA MET A 394 0.42 4.09 -11.58
C MET A 394 1.57 5.03 -11.22
N ILE A 395 1.30 6.32 -10.97
CA ILE A 395 2.31 7.28 -10.48
C ILE A 395 2.90 6.78 -9.17
N ASP A 396 2.06 6.36 -8.22
CA ASP A 396 2.52 5.88 -6.92
C ASP A 396 3.32 4.56 -6.98
N LYS A 397 3.14 3.78 -8.05
CA LYS A 397 3.92 2.56 -8.30
C LYS A 397 5.23 2.81 -9.05
N MET A 398 5.43 4.00 -9.61
CA MET A 398 6.64 4.34 -10.36
C MET A 398 7.84 4.45 -9.42
N GLY A 399 8.95 3.80 -9.77
CA GLY A 399 10.22 3.99 -9.07
C GLY A 399 10.94 5.23 -9.59
N ILE A 400 11.50 6.06 -8.71
CA ILE A 400 12.39 7.18 -9.09
C ILE A 400 13.83 6.67 -9.20
N ASP A 401 14.56 7.08 -10.23
CA ASP A 401 16.00 6.80 -10.34
C ASP A 401 16.77 7.58 -9.26
N ASP A 402 17.60 6.84 -8.51
CA ASP A 402 18.42 7.38 -7.44
C ASP A 402 19.42 8.44 -7.92
N ASN A 403 19.74 8.47 -9.22
CA ASN A 403 20.59 9.51 -9.83
C ASN A 403 19.97 10.92 -9.78
N PHE A 404 18.65 11.03 -9.57
CA PHE A 404 17.96 12.33 -9.41
C PHE A 404 17.82 12.76 -7.96
N LEU A 405 18.26 11.93 -7.01
CA LEU A 405 18.25 12.24 -5.60
C LEU A 405 19.63 12.76 -5.19
N SER A 406 19.69 13.59 -4.15
CA SER A 406 20.97 14.09 -3.69
C SER A 406 21.81 12.97 -3.07
N GLU A 407 23.14 13.08 -3.12
CA GLU A 407 24.02 12.12 -2.45
C GLU A 407 23.85 12.25 -0.92
N GLN A 408 23.04 11.37 -0.34
CA GLN A 408 22.78 11.28 1.10
C GLN A 408 23.31 9.96 1.66
N SER A 409 24.13 10.00 2.72
CA SER A 409 24.49 8.81 3.49
C SER A 409 23.32 8.30 4.35
N ASN A 410 22.38 9.18 4.70
CA ASN A 410 21.18 8.84 5.45
C ASN A 410 20.06 8.39 4.50
N ARG A 411 19.66 7.13 4.62
CA ARG A 411 18.59 6.50 3.83
C ARG A 411 17.22 7.16 4.03
N GLU A 412 16.88 7.57 5.25
CA GLU A 412 15.59 8.20 5.58
C GLU A 412 15.41 9.52 4.82
N ARG A 413 16.45 10.36 4.78
CA ARG A 413 16.45 11.61 4.02
C ARG A 413 16.31 11.39 2.52
N LYS A 414 16.97 10.35 2.00
CA LYS A 414 16.86 9.98 0.58
C LYS A 414 15.43 9.52 0.24
N ASP A 415 14.77 8.81 1.15
CA ASP A 415 13.37 8.41 0.99
C ASP A 415 12.41 9.63 1.10
N GLU A 416 12.66 10.59 2.00
CA GLU A 416 11.93 11.87 2.06
C GLU A 416 11.99 12.66 0.75
N GLU A 417 13.19 12.84 0.19
CA GLU A 417 13.40 13.52 -1.11
C GLU A 417 12.65 12.81 -2.25
N ARG A 418 12.67 11.47 -2.25
CA ARG A 418 11.94 10.67 -3.25
C ARG A 418 10.44 10.91 -3.16
N TYR A 419 9.87 10.91 -1.96
CA TYR A 419 8.45 11.16 -1.75
C TYR A 419 8.05 12.60 -2.12
N GLU A 420 8.90 13.58 -1.84
CA GLU A 420 8.64 14.98 -2.22
C GLU A 420 8.56 15.15 -3.74
N LEU A 421 9.50 14.56 -4.49
CA LEU A 421 9.47 14.57 -5.95
C LEU A 421 8.19 13.90 -6.49
N MET A 422 7.81 12.75 -5.92
CA MET A 422 6.59 12.04 -6.31
C MET A 422 5.33 12.86 -6.01
N ASN A 423 5.26 13.51 -4.85
CA ASN A 423 4.15 14.38 -4.46
C ASN A 423 3.99 15.55 -5.45
N ASN A 424 5.08 16.18 -5.85
CA ASN A 424 5.06 17.28 -6.82
C ASN A 424 4.48 16.83 -8.17
N LEU A 425 4.91 15.66 -8.68
CA LEU A 425 4.37 15.09 -9.92
C LEU A 425 2.89 14.73 -9.80
N TRP A 426 2.50 14.08 -8.71
CA TRP A 426 1.12 13.68 -8.45
C TRP A 426 0.19 14.90 -8.38
N LEU A 427 0.60 15.96 -7.68
CA LEU A 427 -0.19 17.18 -7.53
C LEU A 427 -0.28 17.98 -8.84
N GLU A 428 0.75 17.94 -9.68
CA GLU A 428 0.71 18.55 -11.01
C GLU A 428 -0.29 17.84 -11.94
N VAL A 429 -0.36 16.51 -11.86
CA VAL A 429 -1.36 15.66 -12.56
C VAL A 429 -2.76 15.91 -12.00
N PHE A 430 -2.90 16.10 -10.69
CA PHE A 430 -4.15 16.51 -10.06
C PHE A 430 -4.63 17.88 -10.52
N ASP A 431 -3.74 18.88 -10.56
CA ASP A 431 -4.07 20.22 -11.08
C ASP A 431 -4.52 20.17 -12.54
N PHE A 432 -3.85 19.37 -13.37
CA PHE A 432 -4.23 19.14 -14.76
C PHE A 432 -5.64 18.54 -14.86
N THR A 433 -5.92 17.49 -14.09
CA THR A 433 -7.23 16.84 -14.05
C THR A 433 -8.33 17.84 -13.67
N LEU A 434 -8.09 18.67 -12.66
CA LEU A 434 -9.01 19.72 -12.25
C LEU A 434 -9.19 20.80 -13.32
N ASP A 435 -8.13 21.20 -14.03
CA ASP A 435 -8.24 22.15 -15.15
C ASP A 435 -9.15 21.61 -16.26
N GLU A 436 -8.97 20.34 -16.64
CA GLU A 436 -9.78 19.68 -17.67
C GLU A 436 -11.24 19.53 -17.26
N PHE A 437 -11.48 19.22 -15.98
CA PHE A 437 -12.84 19.13 -15.47
C PHE A 437 -13.53 20.50 -15.41
N CYS A 438 -12.75 21.58 -15.28
CA CYS A 438 -13.26 22.97 -15.31
C CYS A 438 -13.53 23.49 -16.72
N SER A 439 -12.86 22.96 -17.75
CA SER A 439 -12.97 23.45 -19.14
C SER A 439 -13.97 22.68 -20.00
N THR A 440 -14.51 21.57 -19.50
CA THR A 440 -15.38 20.66 -20.26
C THR A 440 -16.80 20.70 -19.72
N THR A 441 -17.80 20.83 -20.59
CA THR A 441 -19.23 20.82 -20.23
C THR A 441 -19.76 19.41 -19.89
N SER A 442 -18.87 18.49 -19.51
CA SER A 442 -19.19 17.07 -19.33
C SER A 442 -19.90 16.76 -18.01
N ASP A 443 -20.46 15.55 -17.96
CA ASP A 443 -21.17 14.94 -16.83
C ASP A 443 -20.44 15.07 -15.48
N ASN A 444 -21.08 15.82 -14.56
CA ASN A 444 -20.58 16.05 -13.21
C ASN A 444 -20.64 14.78 -12.34
N GLU A 445 -21.50 13.80 -12.66
CA GLU A 445 -21.58 12.54 -11.93
C GLU A 445 -20.31 11.70 -12.16
N ASN A 446 -19.94 11.49 -13.42
CA ASN A 446 -18.68 10.80 -13.75
C ASN A 446 -17.45 11.52 -13.19
N LYS A 447 -17.41 12.86 -13.25
CA LYS A 447 -16.32 13.65 -12.64
C LYS A 447 -16.23 13.46 -11.13
N GLY A 448 -17.37 13.51 -10.43
CA GLY A 448 -17.45 13.32 -8.99
C GLY A 448 -16.98 11.92 -8.58
N GLU A 449 -17.40 10.88 -9.31
CA GLU A 449 -16.92 9.51 -9.09
C GLU A 449 -15.40 9.40 -9.28
N VAL A 450 -14.83 9.99 -10.33
CA VAL A 450 -13.37 9.97 -10.58
C VAL A 450 -12.60 10.64 -9.43
N ILE A 451 -13.02 11.84 -9.00
CA ILE A 451 -12.38 12.53 -7.86
C ILE A 451 -12.52 11.71 -6.57
N SER A 452 -13.69 11.12 -6.33
CA SER A 452 -13.93 10.28 -5.16
C SER A 452 -12.98 9.07 -5.11
N ARG A 453 -12.78 8.37 -6.24
CA ARG A 453 -11.83 7.25 -6.36
C ARG A 453 -10.39 7.70 -6.06
N ILE A 454 -9.94 8.81 -6.67
CA ILE A 454 -8.58 9.36 -6.46
C ILE A 454 -8.35 9.71 -4.98
N LEU A 455 -9.30 10.41 -4.35
CA LEU A 455 -9.18 10.80 -2.96
C LEU A 455 -9.23 9.59 -2.03
N PHE A 456 -10.11 8.62 -2.31
CA PHE A 456 -10.20 7.40 -1.51
C PHE A 456 -8.90 6.60 -1.55
N ASP A 457 -8.35 6.35 -2.75
CA ASP A 457 -7.06 5.67 -2.92
C ASP A 457 -5.93 6.39 -2.18
N LEU A 458 -5.91 7.74 -2.22
CA LEU A 458 -4.93 8.53 -1.48
C LEU A 458 -5.11 8.41 0.04
N THR A 459 -6.34 8.44 0.55
CA THR A 459 -6.60 8.24 1.98
C THR A 459 -6.23 6.84 2.46
N GLU A 460 -6.40 5.79 1.63
CA GLU A 460 -5.93 4.45 2.01
C GLU A 460 -4.42 4.44 2.25
N GLU A 461 -3.62 5.12 1.42
CA GLU A 461 -2.16 5.22 1.61
C GLU A 461 -1.78 6.05 2.84
N VAL A 462 -2.54 7.10 3.20
CA VAL A 462 -2.33 7.86 4.45
C VAL A 462 -2.47 6.94 5.66
N PHE A 463 -3.47 6.06 5.64
CA PHE A 463 -3.79 5.17 6.75
C PHE A 463 -3.11 3.79 6.66
N ARG A 464 -2.27 3.57 5.64
CA ARG A 464 -1.50 2.33 5.43
C ARG A 464 -0.25 2.31 6.32
N TYR A 465 -0.43 2.12 7.62
CA TYR A 465 0.69 2.05 8.57
C TYR A 465 0.93 0.63 9.08
N ASN A 466 2.20 0.21 9.03
CA ASN A 466 2.74 -0.95 9.74
C ASN A 466 3.89 -0.46 10.65
N ASN A 467 4.28 -1.19 11.69
CA ASN A 467 5.29 -0.73 12.68
C ASN A 467 6.75 -0.76 12.16
N ASN A 468 7.13 0.08 11.17
CA ASN A 468 8.53 0.29 10.71
C ASN A 468 8.84 1.79 10.55
N SER A 469 10.09 2.23 10.77
CA SER A 469 10.48 3.66 10.65
C SER A 469 10.20 4.28 9.28
N ASN A 470 10.40 3.52 8.19
CA ASN A 470 10.03 3.93 6.83
C ASN A 470 8.55 4.31 6.69
N ASN A 471 7.68 3.78 7.55
CA ASN A 471 6.23 4.00 7.46
C ASN A 471 5.81 5.35 8.05
N ILE A 472 6.62 5.97 8.92
CA ILE A 472 6.38 7.33 9.41
C ILE A 472 6.63 8.35 8.28
N ILE A 473 7.74 8.18 7.55
CA ILE A 473 8.12 9.04 6.44
C ILE A 473 7.05 8.98 5.34
N SER A 474 6.64 7.77 4.95
CA SER A 474 5.59 7.59 3.93
C SER A 474 4.26 8.17 4.39
N HIS A 475 3.85 7.92 5.63
CA HIS A 475 2.62 8.50 6.19
C HIS A 475 2.62 10.04 6.10
N ASN A 476 3.70 10.68 6.57
CA ASN A 476 3.81 12.14 6.54
C ASN A 476 3.76 12.69 5.10
N ALA A 477 4.42 12.01 4.16
CA ALA A 477 4.41 12.39 2.76
C ALA A 477 3.01 12.29 2.14
N PHE A 478 2.29 11.19 2.37
CA PHE A 478 0.93 11.02 1.86
C PHE A 478 -0.05 11.98 2.53
N ARG A 479 0.08 12.22 3.84
CA ARG A 479 -0.76 13.19 4.56
C ARG A 479 -0.60 14.61 3.99
N LYS A 480 0.65 15.05 3.77
CA LYS A 480 0.94 16.34 3.11
C LYS A 480 0.25 16.43 1.75
N ARG A 481 0.37 15.39 0.92
CA ARG A 481 -0.25 15.34 -0.41
C ARG A 481 -1.78 15.40 -0.32
N TYR A 482 -2.38 14.66 0.61
CA TYR A 482 -3.81 14.62 0.84
C TYR A 482 -4.37 16.00 1.21
N ASP A 483 -3.75 16.67 2.20
CA ASP A 483 -4.15 18.01 2.63
C ASP A 483 -4.01 19.03 1.47
N GLU A 484 -2.94 18.95 0.66
CA GLU A 484 -2.73 19.81 -0.51
C GLU A 484 -3.75 19.55 -1.64
N ALA A 485 -4.11 18.29 -1.88
CA ALA A 485 -5.12 17.92 -2.87
C ALA A 485 -6.51 18.46 -2.49
N LEU A 486 -6.93 18.28 -1.23
CA LEU A 486 -8.18 18.84 -0.70
C LEU A 486 -8.19 20.37 -0.80
N LYS A 487 -7.08 21.02 -0.44
CA LYS A 487 -6.94 22.48 -0.59
C LYS A 487 -7.11 22.93 -2.04
N LYS A 488 -6.44 22.27 -3.00
CA LYS A 488 -6.56 22.58 -4.44
C LYS A 488 -7.99 22.40 -4.94
N LEU A 489 -8.65 21.31 -4.55
CA LEU A 489 -10.05 21.05 -4.90
C LEU A 489 -10.99 22.12 -4.34
N SER A 490 -10.78 22.56 -3.10
CA SER A 490 -11.63 23.54 -2.41
C SER A 490 -11.63 24.95 -3.04
N ILE A 491 -10.57 25.31 -3.78
CA ILE A 491 -10.40 26.66 -4.35
C ILE A 491 -10.56 26.70 -5.88
N LYS A 492 -10.58 25.56 -6.56
CA LYS A 492 -10.60 25.50 -8.02
C LYS A 492 -11.93 26.03 -8.56
N ARG A 493 -11.86 26.99 -9.50
CA ARG A 493 -13.02 27.62 -10.14
C ARG A 493 -13.18 27.15 -11.59
N ILE A 494 -14.44 27.04 -12.01
CA ILE A 494 -14.83 26.74 -13.40
C ILE A 494 -14.36 27.88 -14.31
N LYS A 495 -13.93 27.56 -15.54
CA LYS A 495 -13.44 28.54 -16.52
C LYS A 495 -14.44 28.60 -17.69
N ASP A 496 -15.34 29.58 -17.68
CA ASP A 496 -16.17 29.87 -18.86
C ASP A 496 -15.41 30.74 -19.86
N ILE A 497 -15.23 30.23 -21.08
CA ILE A 497 -14.43 30.90 -22.13
C ILE A 497 -15.24 31.98 -22.89
N ASN A 498 -16.58 32.04 -22.77
CA ASN A 498 -17.37 32.93 -23.65
C ASN A 498 -18.66 33.55 -23.05
N ILE A 499 -18.79 33.67 -21.72
CA ILE A 499 -19.97 34.27 -21.11
C ILE A 499 -19.51 35.22 -20.01
N TYR A 500 -19.97 36.47 -20.03
CA TYR A 500 -19.95 37.32 -18.82
C TYR A 500 -20.70 36.52 -17.75
N PRO A 501 -20.02 35.97 -16.75
CA PRO A 501 -20.67 34.99 -15.89
C PRO A 501 -21.81 35.73 -15.18
N LYS A 502 -23.03 35.22 -15.37
CA LYS A 502 -24.15 35.49 -14.49
C LYS A 502 -24.21 34.24 -13.63
N PRO A 503 -23.57 34.22 -12.46
CA PRO A 503 -23.15 35.36 -11.60
C PRO A 503 -21.72 35.90 -11.79
N PHE A 504 -21.40 37.11 -11.30
CA PHE A 504 -20.12 37.84 -11.50
C PHE A 504 -18.84 37.10 -11.04
N ILE A 505 -18.97 36.00 -10.30
CA ILE A 505 -17.88 35.18 -9.79
C ILE A 505 -18.03 33.76 -10.36
N ASN A 506 -16.99 33.26 -11.02
CA ASN A 506 -17.02 31.88 -11.52
C ASN A 506 -17.16 30.87 -10.35
N PRO A 507 -18.13 29.94 -10.40
CA PRO A 507 -18.36 28.98 -9.33
C PRO A 507 -17.15 28.08 -9.10
N ARG A 508 -16.94 27.69 -7.84
CA ARG A 508 -15.99 26.62 -7.52
C ARG A 508 -16.51 25.27 -8.02
N ILE A 509 -15.63 24.48 -8.62
CA ILE A 509 -15.99 23.17 -9.21
C ILE A 509 -16.55 22.22 -8.16
N ILE A 510 -16.09 22.34 -6.91
CA ILE A 510 -16.51 21.46 -5.82
C ILE A 510 -18.03 21.51 -5.56
N ILE A 511 -18.69 22.65 -5.81
CA ILE A 511 -20.15 22.81 -5.67
C ILE A 511 -20.89 21.78 -6.55
N ALA A 512 -20.42 21.60 -7.78
CA ALA A 512 -21.02 20.70 -8.75
C ALA A 512 -20.67 19.23 -8.48
N LEU A 513 -19.46 18.94 -7.97
CA LEU A 513 -18.96 17.58 -7.80
C LEU A 513 -19.37 16.93 -6.48
N LEU A 514 -19.57 17.72 -5.41
CA LEU A 514 -19.74 17.18 -4.06
C LEU A 514 -20.90 16.18 -3.92
N PRO A 515 -22.10 16.41 -4.50
CA PRO A 515 -23.19 15.45 -4.39
C PRO A 515 -22.81 14.06 -4.93
N SER A 516 -22.14 14.01 -6.08
CA SER A 516 -21.68 12.75 -6.67
C SER A 516 -20.54 12.10 -5.88
N ILE A 517 -19.60 12.91 -5.37
CA ILE A 517 -18.55 12.40 -4.47
C ILE A 517 -19.17 11.74 -3.23
N ILE A 518 -20.17 12.40 -2.63
CA ILE A 518 -20.91 11.91 -1.47
C ILE A 518 -21.63 10.60 -1.79
N ASP A 519 -22.35 10.53 -2.91
CA ASP A 519 -23.05 9.31 -3.30
C ASP A 519 -22.10 8.12 -3.50
N HIS A 520 -20.93 8.36 -4.10
CA HIS A 520 -19.90 7.34 -4.23
C HIS A 520 -19.36 6.87 -2.87
N ILE A 521 -19.06 7.80 -1.95
CA ILE A 521 -18.59 7.49 -0.59
C ILE A 521 -19.64 6.67 0.17
N ARG A 522 -20.91 7.07 0.13
CA ARG A 522 -22.02 6.35 0.79
C ARG A 522 -22.15 4.92 0.28
N ASN A 523 -22.03 4.72 -1.02
CA ASN A 523 -22.04 3.39 -1.63
C ASN A 523 -20.86 2.51 -1.16
N ASN A 524 -19.70 3.09 -0.86
CA ASN A 524 -18.54 2.33 -0.35
C ASN A 524 -18.63 2.04 1.16
N ILE A 525 -19.25 2.93 1.94
CA ILE A 525 -19.52 2.69 3.37
C ILE A 525 -20.49 1.51 3.53
N THR A 526 -21.59 1.51 2.76
CA THR A 526 -22.67 0.52 2.88
C THR A 526 -22.34 -0.86 2.28
N LYS A 527 -21.27 -0.99 1.48
CA LYS A 527 -20.78 -2.29 1.01
C LYS A 527 -20.30 -3.14 2.19
N VAL A 528 -20.98 -4.28 2.40
CA VAL A 528 -20.60 -5.32 3.35
C VAL A 528 -19.83 -6.40 2.60
N PHE A 529 -18.57 -6.61 3.00
CA PHE A 529 -17.77 -7.75 2.55
C PHE A 529 -17.53 -8.67 3.75
N ALA A 530 -17.43 -9.97 3.49
CA ALA A 530 -17.02 -10.93 4.52
C ALA A 530 -15.59 -10.55 5.02
N GLN A 531 -15.44 -10.48 6.33
CA GLN A 531 -14.21 -10.11 7.00
C GLN A 531 -13.19 -11.26 6.93
N TYR A 532 -11.92 -10.97 7.18
CA TYR A 532 -10.84 -11.98 7.20
C TYR A 532 -10.74 -12.73 8.52
N ASN A 533 -11.21 -12.09 9.58
CA ASN A 533 -11.15 -12.57 10.95
C ASN A 533 -12.34 -12.02 11.74
N GLN A 534 -12.44 -12.43 12.99
CA GLN A 534 -13.49 -12.00 13.91
C GLN A 534 -13.38 -10.51 14.33
N PHE A 535 -12.33 -9.78 13.94
CA PHE A 535 -12.10 -8.40 14.36
C PHE A 535 -12.85 -7.40 13.48
N LEU A 536 -13.77 -6.65 14.07
CA LEU A 536 -14.42 -5.51 13.43
C LEU A 536 -13.44 -4.35 13.24
N LYS A 537 -13.18 -4.06 11.98
CA LYS A 537 -12.33 -2.97 11.53
C LYS A 537 -13.14 -1.71 11.21
N LEU A 538 -12.69 -0.56 11.73
CA LEU A 538 -13.22 0.74 11.40
C LEU A 538 -12.66 1.15 10.03
N LYS A 539 -13.50 1.58 9.11
CA LYS A 539 -13.08 2.05 7.78
C LYS A 539 -12.46 3.46 7.91
N SER A 540 -11.39 3.60 8.70
CA SER A 540 -10.73 4.86 9.07
C SER A 540 -10.40 5.77 7.86
N PRO A 541 -9.86 5.25 6.74
CA PRO A 541 -9.67 6.08 5.53
C PRO A 541 -10.98 6.69 5.00
N LEU A 542 -12.06 5.91 4.95
CA LEU A 542 -13.37 6.38 4.48
C LEU A 542 -14.01 7.36 5.45
N LEU A 543 -13.85 7.14 6.76
CA LEU A 543 -14.37 8.05 7.77
C LEU A 543 -13.67 9.41 7.70
N ASP A 544 -12.33 9.43 7.65
CA ASP A 544 -11.54 10.66 7.52
C ASP A 544 -11.91 11.40 6.23
N LEU A 545 -11.97 10.70 5.10
CA LEU A 545 -12.42 11.28 3.83
C LEU A 545 -13.83 11.86 3.94
N SER A 546 -14.76 11.15 4.57
CA SER A 546 -16.14 11.62 4.72
C SER A 546 -16.21 12.91 5.54
N VAL A 547 -15.42 13.02 6.61
CA VAL A 547 -15.32 14.22 7.44
C VAL A 547 -14.76 15.39 6.64
N GLU A 548 -13.70 15.18 5.86
CA GLU A 548 -13.13 16.22 4.98
C GLU A 548 -14.10 16.66 3.87
N ILE A 549 -14.84 15.73 3.26
CA ILE A 549 -15.88 16.03 2.27
C ILE A 549 -17.04 16.82 2.91
N LEU A 550 -17.45 16.49 4.14
CA LEU A 550 -18.43 17.28 4.89
C LEU A 550 -17.91 18.68 5.24
N ARG A 551 -16.59 18.83 5.46
CA ARG A 551 -15.95 20.14 5.62
C ARG A 551 -16.00 20.96 4.34
N LEU A 552 -15.70 20.35 3.19
CA LEU A 552 -15.86 20.99 1.89
C LEU A 552 -17.32 21.42 1.61
N GLY A 553 -18.30 20.64 2.09
CA GLY A 553 -19.73 20.95 1.98
C GLY A 553 -20.20 22.14 2.82
N ASN A 554 -19.50 22.47 3.91
CA ASN A 554 -19.82 23.61 4.78
C ASN A 554 -19.02 24.88 4.45
N ILE A 555 -18.21 24.86 3.39
CA ILE A 555 -17.49 26.06 2.93
C ILE A 555 -18.47 27.19 2.64
N ARG A 556 -18.13 28.41 3.07
CA ARG A 556 -18.93 29.60 2.76
C ARG A 556 -18.84 29.94 1.27
N PHE A 557 -19.98 29.96 0.59
CA PHE A 557 -20.12 30.39 -0.80
C PHE A 557 -20.71 31.80 -0.86
N SER A 558 -20.33 32.59 -1.86
CA SER A 558 -21.03 33.85 -2.14
C SER A 558 -22.45 33.54 -2.63
N GLU A 559 -23.43 34.41 -2.35
CA GLU A 559 -24.83 34.23 -2.83
C GLU A 559 -24.88 34.09 -4.36
N ASP A 560 -23.95 34.76 -5.01
CA ASP A 560 -23.66 34.75 -6.44
C ASP A 560 -22.70 33.62 -6.86
N GLU A 561 -22.52 32.54 -6.10
CA GLU A 561 -21.61 31.43 -6.48
C GLU A 561 -22.35 30.11 -6.67
N ILE A 562 -23.54 29.97 -6.09
CA ILE A 562 -24.31 28.73 -6.07
C ILE A 562 -25.79 29.03 -6.32
N SER A 563 -26.44 28.27 -7.21
CA SER A 563 -27.89 28.42 -7.38
C SER A 563 -28.64 27.84 -6.18
N LYS A 564 -29.87 28.33 -5.93
CA LYS A 564 -30.71 27.82 -4.83
C LYS A 564 -30.96 26.31 -4.93
N SER A 565 -31.13 25.78 -6.15
CA SER A 565 -31.31 24.35 -6.39
C SER A 565 -30.05 23.54 -6.08
N GLU A 566 -28.87 24.02 -6.46
CA GLU A 566 -27.60 23.36 -6.14
C GLU A 566 -27.33 23.39 -4.64
N GLN A 567 -27.62 24.51 -3.98
CA GLN A 567 -27.52 24.65 -2.53
C GLN A 567 -28.43 23.64 -1.80
N GLN A 568 -29.67 23.49 -2.25
CA GLN A 568 -30.59 22.52 -1.67
C GLN A 568 -30.07 21.08 -1.85
N LYS A 569 -29.63 20.72 -3.06
CA LYS A 569 -29.05 19.39 -3.35
C LYS A 569 -27.83 19.11 -2.48
N LEU A 570 -26.94 20.09 -2.32
CA LEU A 570 -25.76 19.99 -1.46
C LEU A 570 -26.13 19.73 0.00
N VAL A 571 -27.10 20.48 0.54
CA VAL A 571 -27.59 20.32 1.91
C VAL A 571 -28.22 18.94 2.12
N GLU A 572 -29.00 18.46 1.14
CA GLU A 572 -29.61 17.12 1.18
C GLU A 572 -28.53 16.02 1.16
N SER A 573 -27.58 16.08 0.22
CA SER A 573 -26.49 15.09 0.13
C SER A 573 -25.61 15.06 1.39
N THR A 574 -25.23 16.22 1.92
CA THR A 574 -24.42 16.30 3.16
C THR A 574 -25.17 15.73 4.36
N LYS A 575 -26.47 16.03 4.48
CA LYS A 575 -27.34 15.45 5.50
C LYS A 575 -27.39 13.92 5.37
N GLU A 576 -27.60 13.39 4.18
CA GLU A 576 -27.62 11.94 3.94
C GLU A 576 -26.30 11.24 4.28
N LEU A 577 -25.15 11.86 4.00
CA LEU A 577 -23.85 11.34 4.40
C LEU A 577 -23.72 11.29 5.93
N VAL A 578 -24.15 12.34 6.64
CA VAL A 578 -24.15 12.38 8.11
C VAL A 578 -24.96 11.22 8.71
N TYR A 579 -26.18 10.96 8.20
CA TYR A 579 -26.96 9.80 8.65
C TYR A 579 -26.30 8.46 8.29
N THR A 580 -25.64 8.37 7.14
CA THR A 580 -24.91 7.15 6.73
C THR A 580 -23.75 6.87 7.68
N LEU A 581 -23.01 7.90 8.10
CA LEU A 581 -21.92 7.79 9.06
C LEU A 581 -22.41 7.41 10.47
N GLU A 582 -23.50 8.03 10.94
CA GLU A 582 -24.11 7.67 12.22
C GLU A 582 -24.53 6.20 12.21
N LYS A 583 -25.25 5.75 11.18
CA LYS A 583 -25.68 4.36 11.06
C LYS A 583 -24.48 3.41 11.05
N TYR A 584 -23.44 3.71 10.28
CA TYR A 584 -22.23 2.90 10.20
C TYR A 584 -21.51 2.79 11.55
N LEU A 585 -21.37 3.89 12.29
CA LEU A 585 -20.77 3.87 13.63
C LEU A 585 -21.66 3.17 14.65
N SER A 586 -22.97 3.36 14.58
CA SER A 586 -23.96 2.63 15.39
C SER A 586 -23.87 1.12 15.13
N GLU A 587 -23.73 0.67 13.88
CA GLU A 587 -23.48 -0.74 13.53
C GLU A 587 -22.11 -1.21 14.05
N PHE A 588 -21.06 -0.41 13.89
CA PHE A 588 -19.74 -0.72 14.42
C PHE A 588 -19.80 -0.99 15.92
N TYR A 589 -20.57 -0.25 16.72
CA TYR A 589 -20.74 -0.55 18.14
C TYR A 589 -21.79 -1.64 18.41
N SER A 590 -22.89 -1.73 17.69
CA SER A 590 -23.99 -2.67 18.04
C SER A 590 -23.80 -4.12 17.56
N GLN A 591 -23.00 -4.36 16.53
CA GLN A 591 -22.89 -5.67 15.88
C GLN A 591 -22.30 -6.76 16.79
N ILE A 592 -22.99 -7.90 16.90
CA ILE A 592 -22.58 -9.03 17.76
C ILE A 592 -21.92 -10.16 16.96
N ASP A 593 -22.38 -10.40 15.72
CA ASP A 593 -21.89 -11.45 14.85
C ASP A 593 -21.49 -10.88 13.49
N ILE A 594 -20.41 -11.40 12.89
CA ILE A 594 -19.90 -11.00 11.59
C ILE A 594 -19.66 -12.22 10.70
N GLU A 595 -19.72 -12.00 9.38
CA GLU A 595 -19.37 -13.00 8.39
C GLU A 595 -17.87 -12.97 8.12
N VAL A 596 -17.21 -14.12 8.30
CA VAL A 596 -15.76 -14.30 8.16
C VAL A 596 -15.47 -15.30 7.04
N GLN A 597 -14.69 -14.89 6.05
CA GLN A 597 -14.25 -15.76 4.96
C GLN A 597 -12.94 -16.47 5.32
N THR A 598 -13.00 -17.79 5.49
CA THR A 598 -11.85 -18.65 5.77
C THR A 598 -11.36 -19.36 4.51
N TYR A 599 -10.05 -19.58 4.40
CA TYR A 599 -9.41 -20.21 3.23
C TYR A 599 -9.98 -21.61 2.92
N ASN A 600 -10.33 -22.40 3.95
CA ASN A 600 -10.75 -23.80 3.78
C ASN A 600 -12.27 -24.05 3.86
N LYS A 601 -13.05 -23.20 4.54
CA LYS A 601 -14.45 -23.47 4.85
C LYS A 601 -15.45 -22.48 4.23
N GLY A 602 -14.97 -21.46 3.51
CA GLY A 602 -15.82 -20.41 2.97
C GLY A 602 -16.25 -19.40 4.04
N ILE A 603 -17.49 -18.89 3.94
CA ILE A 603 -18.02 -17.85 4.84
C ILE A 603 -18.68 -18.49 6.06
N GLU A 604 -18.21 -18.14 7.26
CA GLU A 604 -18.77 -18.57 8.55
C GLU A 604 -19.21 -17.36 9.38
N LYS A 605 -20.22 -17.53 10.25
CA LYS A 605 -20.58 -16.50 11.23
C LYS A 605 -19.75 -16.67 12.50
N GLN A 606 -19.09 -15.60 12.93
CA GLN A 606 -18.27 -15.56 14.16
C GLN A 606 -18.67 -14.37 15.03
N LYS A 607 -18.42 -14.47 16.34
CA LYS A 607 -18.63 -13.36 17.28
C LYS A 607 -17.69 -12.21 16.93
N ALA A 608 -18.23 -11.01 16.82
CA ALA A 608 -17.45 -9.81 16.56
C ALA A 608 -16.55 -9.48 17.77
N GLU A 609 -15.31 -9.13 17.48
CA GLU A 609 -14.35 -8.59 18.45
C GLU A 609 -13.92 -7.20 18.01
N ARG A 610 -13.83 -6.23 18.94
CA ARG A 610 -13.31 -4.90 18.66
C ARG A 610 -11.93 -4.76 19.30
N GLY A 611 -11.05 -3.98 18.67
CA GLY A 611 -9.72 -3.70 19.21
C GLY A 611 -8.94 -2.71 18.35
N ILE A 612 -7.97 -2.03 18.94
CA ILE A 612 -7.12 -1.02 18.26
C ILE A 612 -6.03 -1.74 17.45
N ASN A 613 -6.40 -2.26 16.28
CA ASN A 613 -5.46 -2.77 15.28
C ASN A 613 -5.35 -1.82 14.06
N GLU A 614 -5.91 -0.63 14.17
CA GLU A 614 -6.00 0.33 13.07
C GLU A 614 -5.31 1.64 13.42
N PHE A 615 -4.38 2.00 12.56
CA PHE A 615 -3.71 3.28 12.61
C PHE A 615 -4.67 4.42 12.32
N GLY A 616 -4.49 5.53 13.02
CA GLY A 616 -5.14 6.80 12.70
C GLY A 616 -6.51 7.03 13.36
N PHE A 617 -6.89 6.24 14.37
CA PHE A 617 -8.08 6.54 15.17
C PHE A 617 -8.03 7.95 15.77
N GLU A 618 -6.85 8.38 16.24
CA GLU A 618 -6.62 9.66 16.90
C GLU A 618 -6.48 10.85 15.98
N ILE A 619 -6.19 10.64 14.69
CA ILE A 619 -6.02 11.73 13.72
C ILE A 619 -7.32 12.09 13.00
N MET A 620 -8.36 11.27 13.10
CA MET A 620 -9.69 11.59 12.60
C MET A 620 -10.30 12.75 13.41
N ASP A 621 -10.92 13.72 12.74
CA ASP A 621 -11.59 14.86 13.40
C ASP A 621 -12.99 14.46 13.92
N TRP A 622 -12.99 13.68 15.01
CA TRP A 622 -14.22 13.29 15.73
C TRP A 622 -15.03 14.50 16.23
N GLY A 623 -14.35 15.61 16.53
CA GLY A 623 -14.98 16.85 16.99
C GLY A 623 -15.93 17.41 15.94
N TYR A 624 -15.46 17.55 14.70
CA TYR A 624 -16.28 17.98 13.58
C TYR A 624 -17.46 17.03 13.32
N LEU A 625 -17.24 15.72 13.42
CA LEU A 625 -18.30 14.72 13.22
C LEU A 625 -19.41 14.83 14.27
N PHE A 626 -19.08 14.93 15.57
CA PHE A 626 -20.09 15.04 16.64
C PHE A 626 -20.81 16.38 16.62
N LEU A 627 -20.15 17.47 16.20
CA LEU A 627 -20.81 18.74 15.92
C LEU A 627 -21.87 18.61 14.81
N LEU A 628 -21.58 17.84 13.75
CA LEU A 628 -22.55 17.56 12.69
C LEU A 628 -23.71 16.66 13.15
N PHE A 629 -23.43 15.67 14.00
CA PHE A 629 -24.47 14.86 14.61
C PHE A 629 -25.41 15.71 15.46
N GLU A 630 -24.85 16.64 16.24
CA GLU A 630 -25.66 17.55 17.04
C GLU A 630 -26.46 18.54 16.18
N LYS A 631 -25.84 19.10 15.12
CA LYS A 631 -26.53 19.97 14.14
C LYS A 631 -27.73 19.28 13.49
N ASN A 632 -27.66 17.96 13.31
CA ASN A 632 -28.73 17.14 12.73
C ASN A 632 -29.62 16.46 13.79
N ASN A 633 -29.44 16.75 15.08
CA ASN A 633 -30.19 16.17 16.21
C ASN A 633 -30.12 14.62 16.28
N ILE A 634 -28.96 14.03 15.95
CA ILE A 634 -28.75 12.58 16.03
C ILE A 634 -27.68 12.15 17.04
N LEU A 635 -26.97 13.11 17.66
CA LEU A 635 -25.89 12.80 18.60
C LEU A 635 -26.40 12.06 19.86
N GLU A 636 -27.52 12.50 20.42
CA GLU A 636 -28.14 11.85 21.58
C GLU A 636 -28.68 10.45 21.22
N ALA A 637 -29.26 10.28 20.04
CA ALA A 637 -29.74 8.98 19.57
C ALA A 637 -28.58 7.99 19.40
N PHE A 638 -27.46 8.44 18.81
CA PHE A 638 -26.22 7.66 18.68
C PHE A 638 -25.68 7.22 20.05
N HIS A 639 -25.62 8.13 21.03
CA HIS A 639 -25.20 7.81 22.39
C HIS A 639 -26.13 6.78 23.07
N ASN A 640 -27.44 7.00 23.00
CA ASN A 640 -28.42 6.09 23.60
C ASN A 640 -28.36 4.70 22.97
N ASN A 641 -28.13 4.63 21.65
CA ASN A 641 -27.91 3.38 20.93
C ASN A 641 -26.67 2.64 21.47
N PHE A 642 -25.53 3.33 21.58
CA PHE A 642 -24.33 2.74 22.16
C PHE A 642 -24.58 2.12 23.55
N VAL A 643 -25.24 2.86 24.46
CA VAL A 643 -25.55 2.39 25.82
C VAL A 643 -26.48 1.17 25.81
N LEU A 644 -27.49 1.15 24.94
CA LEU A 644 -28.45 0.05 24.81
C LEU A 644 -27.78 -1.28 24.46
N TYR A 645 -26.72 -1.25 23.65
CA TYR A 645 -26.00 -2.44 23.17
C TYR A 645 -24.81 -2.85 24.06
N LEU A 646 -24.70 -2.32 25.28
CA LEU A 646 -23.76 -2.83 26.28
C LEU A 646 -24.33 -4.08 26.95
N ASN A 647 -23.61 -5.19 26.84
CA ASN A 647 -24.07 -6.49 27.32
C ASN A 647 -22.98 -7.20 28.13
N PHE A 648 -22.97 -6.96 29.44
CA PHE A 648 -22.05 -7.60 30.38
C PHE A 648 -22.55 -8.96 30.84
N ASN A 649 -21.62 -9.91 31.05
CA ASN A 649 -21.88 -11.07 31.87
C ASN A 649 -21.60 -10.71 33.34
N ALA A 650 -22.66 -10.47 34.11
CA ALA A 650 -22.57 -10.04 35.51
C ALA A 650 -22.11 -11.15 36.48
N ASP A 651 -22.32 -12.42 36.09
CA ASP A 651 -21.95 -13.59 36.89
C ASP A 651 -20.54 -14.13 36.54
N GLY A 652 -19.94 -13.59 35.48
CA GLY A 652 -18.61 -13.96 34.98
C GLY A 652 -17.49 -13.15 35.60
N ASP A 653 -16.26 -13.44 35.16
CA ASP A 653 -15.09 -12.61 35.48
C ASP A 653 -14.79 -11.56 34.40
N LYS A 654 -13.88 -10.63 34.69
CA LYS A 654 -13.49 -9.56 33.77
C LYS A 654 -12.62 -10.04 32.60
N TYR A 655 -12.07 -11.25 32.70
CA TYR A 655 -11.23 -11.89 31.68
C TYR A 655 -12.06 -12.73 30.70
N GLU A 656 -13.36 -12.89 30.93
CA GLU A 656 -14.25 -13.51 29.96
C GLU A 656 -14.34 -12.69 28.68
N LYS A 657 -14.34 -13.41 27.55
CA LYS A 657 -14.37 -12.84 26.20
C LYS A 657 -15.49 -11.80 25.98
N GLN A 658 -16.67 -12.03 26.56
CA GLN A 658 -17.80 -11.08 26.45
C GLN A 658 -17.52 -9.76 27.18
N ASN A 659 -16.95 -9.83 28.38
CA ASN A 659 -16.63 -8.66 29.21
C ASN A 659 -15.41 -7.91 28.69
N GLN A 660 -14.40 -8.62 28.16
CA GLN A 660 -13.27 -8.03 27.42
C GLN A 660 -13.74 -7.24 26.19
N GLU A 661 -14.73 -7.75 25.47
CA GLU A 661 -15.31 -7.01 24.36
C GLU A 661 -16.07 -5.76 24.84
N GLN A 662 -16.83 -5.83 25.94
CA GLN A 662 -17.45 -4.61 26.49
C GLN A 662 -16.41 -3.58 26.92
N PHE A 663 -15.29 -4.01 27.50
CA PHE A 663 -14.16 -3.16 27.83
C PHE A 663 -13.63 -2.39 26.62
N GLU A 664 -13.29 -3.09 25.53
CA GLU A 664 -12.73 -2.44 24.33
C GLU A 664 -13.75 -1.50 23.65
N LYS A 665 -15.02 -1.91 23.62
CA LYS A 665 -16.12 -1.11 23.08
C LYS A 665 -16.29 0.22 23.81
N ILE A 666 -16.31 0.20 25.14
CA ILE A 666 -16.44 1.39 25.98
C ILE A 666 -15.20 2.26 25.86
N LYS A 667 -14.01 1.66 25.93
CA LYS A 667 -12.73 2.35 25.77
C LYS A 667 -12.67 3.12 24.46
N LEU A 668 -13.03 2.51 23.33
CA LEU A 668 -13.07 3.17 22.02
C LEU A 668 -14.09 4.31 21.94
N TYR A 669 -15.30 4.09 22.48
CA TYR A 669 -16.35 5.11 22.50
C TYR A 669 -15.97 6.31 23.37
N LEU A 670 -15.44 6.06 24.58
CA LEU A 670 -15.00 7.14 25.46
C LEU A 670 -13.79 7.89 24.87
N LYS A 671 -12.89 7.18 24.19
CA LYS A 671 -11.77 7.78 23.47
C LYS A 671 -12.24 8.73 22.37
N SER A 672 -13.25 8.37 21.56
CA SER A 672 -13.80 9.28 20.54
C SER A 672 -14.49 10.51 21.16
N LEU A 673 -15.22 10.36 22.27
CA LEU A 673 -15.77 11.49 23.03
C LEU A 673 -14.68 12.45 23.51
N MET A 674 -13.61 11.94 24.12
CA MET A 674 -12.53 12.75 24.66
C MET A 674 -11.74 13.48 23.56
N ILE A 675 -11.40 12.79 22.47
CA ILE A 675 -10.73 13.39 21.32
C ILE A 675 -11.60 14.49 20.72
N SER A 676 -12.91 14.25 20.59
CA SER A 676 -13.88 15.26 20.13
C SER A 676 -13.88 16.48 21.04
N PHE A 677 -14.01 16.27 22.35
CA PHE A 677 -14.08 17.35 23.34
C PHE A 677 -12.81 18.21 23.33
N ILE A 678 -11.64 17.60 23.24
CA ILE A 678 -10.35 18.31 23.14
C ILE A 678 -10.27 19.08 21.82
N SER A 679 -10.57 18.44 20.69
CA SER A 679 -10.54 19.07 19.36
C SER A 679 -11.46 20.30 19.29
N ILE A 680 -12.70 20.18 19.78
CA ILE A 680 -13.69 21.27 19.78
C ILE A 680 -13.21 22.43 20.64
N ASN A 681 -12.61 22.18 21.81
CA ASN A 681 -12.06 23.25 22.64
C ASN A 681 -10.86 23.95 22.00
N GLN A 682 -9.96 23.20 21.36
CA GLN A 682 -8.78 23.75 20.68
C GLN A 682 -9.13 24.58 19.45
N ASN A 683 -10.17 24.20 18.71
CA ASN A 683 -10.57 24.82 17.44
C ASN A 683 -11.92 25.54 17.52
N LYS A 684 -12.36 25.94 18.72
CA LYS A 684 -13.70 26.52 18.98
C LYS A 684 -14.12 27.57 17.97
N ASN A 685 -13.27 28.58 17.77
CA ASN A 685 -13.57 29.69 16.86
C ASN A 685 -13.77 29.24 15.41
N LEU A 686 -13.00 28.25 14.95
CA LEU A 686 -13.11 27.73 13.58
C LEU A 686 -14.47 27.04 13.37
N TYR A 687 -14.88 26.19 14.31
CA TYR A 687 -16.17 25.49 14.23
C TYR A 687 -17.38 26.42 14.39
N GLU A 688 -17.27 27.47 15.21
CA GLU A 688 -18.30 28.51 15.31
C GLU A 688 -18.44 29.30 14.00
N ILE A 689 -17.34 29.59 13.31
CA ILE A 689 -17.34 30.19 11.97
C ILE A 689 -18.05 29.29 10.95
N ASP A 690 -17.92 27.97 11.07
CA ASP A 690 -18.63 27.01 10.21
C ASP A 690 -20.11 26.84 10.57
N GLY A 691 -20.62 27.57 11.57
CA GLY A 691 -22.02 27.53 11.99
C GLY A 691 -22.40 26.23 12.70
N LEU A 692 -21.46 25.61 13.42
CA LEU A 692 -21.66 24.38 14.17
C LEU A 692 -22.05 24.65 15.64
N PRO A 693 -22.82 23.75 16.29
CA PRO A 693 -23.39 23.98 17.62
C PRO A 693 -22.40 23.74 18.78
N VAL A 694 -21.27 24.45 18.80
CA VAL A 694 -20.13 24.19 19.69
C VAL A 694 -20.49 24.10 21.17
N ASN A 695 -21.12 25.12 21.74
CA ASN A 695 -21.40 25.14 23.18
C ASN A 695 -22.36 24.01 23.62
N LYS A 696 -23.38 23.71 22.80
CA LYS A 696 -24.36 22.64 23.11
C LYS A 696 -23.69 21.28 23.10
N THR A 697 -22.86 21.01 22.08
CA THR A 697 -22.10 19.76 21.96
C THR A 697 -21.10 19.60 23.11
N LEU A 698 -20.33 20.64 23.44
CA LEU A 698 -19.35 20.58 24.54
C LEU A 698 -19.99 20.23 25.88
N VAL A 699 -21.15 20.81 26.22
CA VAL A 699 -21.87 20.51 27.46
C VAL A 699 -22.31 19.04 27.52
N GLN A 700 -22.81 18.49 26.42
CA GLN A 700 -23.21 17.08 26.35
C GLN A 700 -22.01 16.14 26.46
N LEU A 701 -20.94 16.40 25.69
CA LEU A 701 -19.72 15.60 25.72
C LEU A 701 -19.07 15.61 27.11
N GLU A 702 -18.96 16.79 27.75
CA GLU A 702 -18.43 16.92 29.11
C GLU A 702 -19.23 16.07 30.11
N LYS A 703 -20.57 16.10 30.03
CA LYS A 703 -21.45 15.27 30.87
C LYS A 703 -21.15 13.79 30.67
N TRP A 704 -21.18 13.30 29.43
CA TRP A 704 -20.96 11.88 29.14
C TRP A 704 -19.55 11.41 29.52
N ILE A 705 -18.53 12.24 29.28
CA ILE A 705 -17.16 11.94 29.70
C ILE A 705 -17.09 11.78 31.21
N LYS A 706 -17.71 12.68 31.99
CA LYS A 706 -17.75 12.56 33.46
C LYS A 706 -18.50 11.30 33.91
N ASP A 707 -19.70 11.09 33.39
CA ASP A 707 -20.57 9.97 33.77
C ASP A 707 -19.89 8.61 33.49
N PHE A 708 -19.34 8.42 32.29
CA PHE A 708 -18.65 7.18 31.93
C PHE A 708 -17.33 7.00 32.64
N SER A 709 -16.55 8.08 32.85
CA SER A 709 -15.27 7.97 33.54
C SER A 709 -15.44 7.55 34.99
N LEU A 710 -16.48 8.04 35.68
CA LEU A 710 -16.79 7.62 37.05
C LEU A 710 -17.41 6.21 37.11
N LEU A 711 -18.23 5.85 36.12
CA LEU A 711 -18.87 4.54 36.07
C LEU A 711 -17.87 3.41 35.81
N TYR A 712 -16.89 3.65 34.93
CA TYR A 712 -15.95 2.66 34.43
C TYR A 712 -14.51 2.87 34.92
N SER A 713 -14.33 3.44 36.12
CA SER A 713 -13.03 3.54 36.80
C SER A 713 -12.78 2.45 37.84
N LEU A 714 -13.71 1.49 38.00
CA LEU A 714 -13.68 0.44 39.01
C LEU A 714 -14.23 -0.87 38.43
N ASP A 715 -13.66 -1.99 38.89
CA ASP A 715 -14.17 -3.32 38.59
C ASP A 715 -15.31 -3.68 39.57
N ASP A 716 -16.54 -3.78 39.06
CA ASP A 716 -17.73 -4.26 39.77
C ASP A 716 -18.76 -4.78 38.77
N LEU A 717 -18.53 -6.01 38.29
CA LEU A 717 -19.34 -6.64 37.26
C LEU A 717 -20.80 -6.88 37.69
N SER A 718 -21.05 -7.04 39.00
CA SER A 718 -22.40 -7.16 39.54
C SER A 718 -23.25 -5.91 39.23
N ASN A 719 -22.61 -4.75 39.18
CA ASN A 719 -23.19 -3.47 38.77
C ASN A 719 -22.82 -3.08 37.33
N LYS A 720 -22.34 -4.03 36.51
CA LYS A 720 -21.93 -3.84 35.11
C LYS A 720 -20.81 -2.80 34.93
N ARG A 721 -19.84 -2.79 35.85
CA ARG A 721 -18.68 -1.89 35.83
C ARG A 721 -17.40 -2.69 35.60
N ILE A 722 -16.55 -2.17 34.73
CA ILE A 722 -15.21 -2.67 34.46
C ILE A 722 -14.28 -1.45 34.36
N ASP A 723 -13.09 -1.52 34.97
CA ASP A 723 -12.15 -0.40 34.94
C ASP A 723 -11.46 -0.30 33.58
N ILE A 724 -11.99 0.54 32.68
CA ILE A 724 -11.45 0.75 31.32
C ILE A 724 -10.14 1.55 31.29
N PHE A 725 -9.77 2.16 32.41
CA PHE A 725 -8.52 2.90 32.55
C PHE A 725 -7.38 2.02 33.03
N ASN A 726 -7.66 0.76 33.36
CA ASN A 726 -6.64 -0.23 33.66
C ASN A 726 -6.07 -0.80 32.36
N GLU A 727 -4.74 -0.83 32.22
CA GLU A 727 -4.04 -1.27 31.02
C GLU A 727 -3.92 -2.80 30.88
N MET A 728 -4.58 -3.58 31.75
CA MET A 728 -4.60 -5.05 31.76
C MET A 728 -4.79 -5.73 30.38
N PHE A 729 -5.48 -5.08 29.44
CA PHE A 729 -5.81 -5.61 28.11
C PHE A 729 -5.17 -4.84 26.93
N SER A 730 -4.26 -3.90 27.17
CA SER A 730 -3.63 -3.16 26.07
C SER A 730 -2.61 -4.03 25.35
N ASP A 731 -3.00 -4.57 24.19
CA ASP A 731 -2.04 -5.10 23.22
C ASP A 731 -1.13 -3.96 22.75
N PHE A 732 0.19 -4.13 22.92
CA PHE A 732 1.18 -3.11 22.61
C PHE A 732 1.28 -2.89 21.10
N GLY A 733 0.69 -1.78 20.65
CA GLY A 733 0.81 -1.25 19.29
C GLY A 733 0.93 0.28 19.32
N TYR A 734 2.06 0.80 19.79
CA TYR A 734 2.31 2.24 19.77
C TYR A 734 2.51 2.72 18.32
N ASN A 735 1.46 3.25 17.72
CA ASN A 735 1.62 4.13 16.57
C ASN A 735 1.99 5.55 17.04
N ILE A 736 2.51 6.38 16.14
CA ILE A 736 3.01 7.75 16.46
C ILE A 736 1.93 8.71 17.01
N TYR A 737 0.66 8.37 16.88
CA TYR A 737 -0.49 9.17 17.34
C TYR A 737 -1.23 8.54 18.52
N ASN A 738 -0.85 7.34 18.95
CA ASN A 738 -1.58 6.63 19.99
C ASN A 738 -1.61 7.45 21.28
N GLN A 739 -2.81 7.72 21.79
CA GLN A 739 -3.00 8.39 23.07
C GLN A 739 -3.74 7.46 24.04
N HIS A 740 -3.17 7.32 25.24
CA HIS A 740 -3.80 6.59 26.34
C HIS A 740 -5.08 7.30 26.80
N LEU A 741 -6.07 6.49 27.22
CA LEU A 741 -7.36 7.01 27.66
C LEU A 741 -7.23 7.89 28.91
N THR A 742 -6.32 7.54 29.83
CA THR A 742 -5.97 8.33 31.02
C THR A 742 -5.44 9.72 30.64
N ALA A 743 -4.47 9.79 29.73
CA ALA A 743 -3.91 11.04 29.26
C ALA A 743 -4.95 11.94 28.58
N LEU A 744 -5.86 11.35 27.79
CA LEU A 744 -6.97 12.08 27.16
C LEU A 744 -7.95 12.62 28.21
N LEU A 745 -8.33 11.82 29.21
CA LEU A 745 -9.20 12.28 30.30
C LEU A 745 -8.61 13.50 31.02
N TYR A 746 -7.33 13.46 31.37
CA TYR A 746 -6.70 14.57 32.10
C TYR A 746 -6.62 15.85 31.26
N LYS A 747 -6.36 15.72 29.95
CA LYS A 747 -6.48 16.86 29.03
C LYS A 747 -7.91 17.42 28.98
N CYS A 748 -8.93 16.55 29.00
CA CYS A 748 -10.33 17.01 29.07
C CYS A 748 -10.62 17.78 30.37
N ILE A 749 -10.11 17.32 31.52
CA ILE A 749 -10.32 17.97 32.83
C ILE A 749 -9.83 19.43 32.81
N ASN A 750 -8.72 19.72 32.11
CA ASN A 750 -8.21 21.10 31.97
C ASN A 750 -9.20 22.03 31.22
N TYR A 751 -10.17 21.48 30.47
CA TYR A 751 -11.19 22.24 29.73
C TYR A 751 -12.59 22.18 30.36
N PHE A 752 -12.80 21.51 31.49
CA PHE A 752 -14.11 21.45 32.13
C PHE A 752 -14.56 22.83 32.61
N ASN A 753 -15.78 23.23 32.22
CA ASN A 753 -16.32 24.56 32.52
C ASN A 753 -16.94 24.68 33.93
N ASP A 754 -17.14 23.56 34.62
CA ASP A 754 -17.91 23.48 35.87
C ASP A 754 -17.28 24.21 37.07
N LYS A 755 -18.09 24.46 38.10
CA LYS A 755 -17.65 25.03 39.39
C LYS A 755 -16.82 24.07 40.25
N ASN A 756 -16.69 22.78 39.89
CA ASN A 756 -15.99 21.81 40.73
C ASN A 756 -15.23 20.69 39.98
N PRO A 757 -14.32 20.97 39.03
CA PRO A 757 -13.38 19.98 38.49
C PRO A 757 -12.61 19.21 39.59
N ASN A 758 -12.38 19.88 40.72
CA ASN A 758 -11.79 19.29 41.92
C ASN A 758 -12.65 18.16 42.51
N GLU A 759 -13.98 18.27 42.47
CA GLU A 759 -14.90 17.22 42.95
C GLU A 759 -14.88 16.00 42.05
N PHE A 760 -14.83 16.20 40.73
CA PHE A 760 -14.63 15.10 39.78
C PHE A 760 -13.30 14.38 40.04
N VAL A 761 -12.18 15.12 40.11
CA VAL A 761 -10.85 14.57 40.40
C VAL A 761 -10.85 13.82 41.73
N LYS A 762 -11.41 14.44 42.79
CA LYS A 762 -11.54 13.80 44.10
C LYS A 762 -12.30 12.48 44.00
N THR A 763 -13.46 12.47 43.36
CA THR A 763 -14.32 11.28 43.23
C THR A 763 -13.63 10.19 42.43
N PHE A 764 -13.04 10.52 41.28
CA PHE A 764 -12.36 9.58 40.40
C PHE A 764 -11.18 8.86 41.08
N PHE A 765 -10.43 9.57 41.93
CA PHE A 765 -9.27 9.00 42.62
C PHE A 765 -9.54 8.50 44.04
N THR A 766 -10.75 8.68 44.59
CA THR A 766 -11.05 8.39 46.02
C THR A 766 -10.68 6.95 46.42
N THR A 767 -10.93 5.98 45.55
CA THR A 767 -10.67 4.56 45.81
C THR A 767 -9.52 4.01 44.96
N SER A 768 -8.81 4.86 44.22
CA SER A 768 -7.71 4.42 43.36
C SER A 768 -6.46 4.12 44.19
N ASN A 769 -5.83 2.97 43.92
CA ASN A 769 -4.50 2.59 44.42
C ASN A 769 -3.44 2.65 43.30
N ASP A 770 -3.84 3.01 42.07
CA ASP A 770 -2.98 3.03 40.90
C ASP A 770 -2.11 4.31 40.90
N ILE A 771 -0.88 4.17 41.39
CA ILE A 771 0.08 5.27 41.48
C ILE A 771 0.49 5.77 40.09
N GLY A 772 0.62 4.88 39.10
CA GLY A 772 0.97 5.27 37.73
C GLY A 772 -0.06 6.21 37.12
N ARG A 773 -1.35 5.87 37.26
CA ARG A 773 -2.48 6.70 36.83
C ARG A 773 -2.50 8.07 37.52
N MET A 774 -2.26 8.10 38.84
CA MET A 774 -2.21 9.35 39.60
C MET A 774 -1.02 10.24 39.22
N LEU A 775 0.17 9.66 39.00
CA LEU A 775 1.36 10.39 38.56
C LEU A 775 1.17 11.02 37.17
N THR A 776 0.57 10.26 36.26
CA THR A 776 0.18 10.75 34.92
C THR A 776 -0.72 11.99 35.03
N ALA A 777 -1.69 11.95 35.94
CA ALA A 777 -2.58 13.08 36.18
C ALA A 777 -1.83 14.31 36.73
N ILE A 778 -0.89 14.13 37.65
CA ILE A 778 -0.05 15.23 38.17
C ILE A 778 0.75 15.90 37.05
N ASN A 779 1.26 15.12 36.10
CA ASN A 779 2.10 15.63 35.02
C ASN A 779 1.30 16.35 33.92
N ILE A 780 0.00 16.07 33.77
CA ILE A 780 -0.85 16.66 32.71
C ILE A 780 -1.76 17.79 33.22
N LEU A 781 -2.31 17.69 34.43
CA LEU A 781 -3.31 18.64 34.92
C LEU A 781 -2.69 20.01 35.17
N ASP A 782 -3.33 21.11 34.76
CA ASP A 782 -2.77 22.45 34.92
C ASP A 782 -3.03 23.05 36.31
N SER A 783 -4.12 22.65 36.97
CA SER A 783 -4.55 23.22 38.26
C SER A 783 -3.75 22.67 39.44
N LYS A 784 -3.12 23.57 40.19
CA LYS A 784 -2.45 23.21 41.45
C LYS A 784 -3.40 22.53 42.45
N GLY A 785 -4.64 23.02 42.58
CA GLY A 785 -5.60 22.42 43.52
C GLY A 785 -5.98 20.97 43.18
N GLN A 786 -6.04 20.62 41.89
CA GLN A 786 -6.26 19.23 41.47
C GLN A 786 -5.03 18.37 41.75
N ARG A 787 -3.83 18.90 41.45
CA ARG A 787 -2.56 18.23 41.76
C ARG A 787 -2.42 17.98 43.27
N ASP A 788 -2.82 18.92 44.11
CA ASP A 788 -2.76 18.79 45.58
C ASP A 788 -3.68 17.67 46.08
N ILE A 789 -4.91 17.55 45.55
CA ILE A 789 -5.85 16.45 45.86
C ILE A 789 -5.23 15.09 45.50
N ILE A 790 -4.63 14.99 44.32
CA ILE A 790 -4.01 13.74 43.85
C ILE A 790 -2.76 13.42 44.67
N SER A 791 -1.93 14.43 44.98
CA SER A 791 -0.73 14.27 45.80
C SER A 791 -1.06 13.76 47.20
N GLN A 792 -2.13 14.30 47.81
CA GLN A 792 -2.64 13.78 49.08
C GLN A 792 -3.02 12.31 48.95
N ARG A 793 -3.76 11.94 47.90
CA ARG A 793 -4.15 10.54 47.67
C ARG A 793 -2.95 9.63 47.47
N ILE A 794 -1.94 10.03 46.69
CA ILE A 794 -0.69 9.27 46.51
C ILE A 794 -0.03 9.01 47.87
N SER A 795 0.01 10.01 48.76
CA SER A 795 0.61 9.85 50.10
C SER A 795 -0.13 8.87 51.02
N GLU A 796 -1.40 8.57 50.73
CA GLU A 796 -2.21 7.60 51.46
C GLU A 796 -2.03 6.16 50.94
N VAL A 797 -1.45 5.97 49.75
CA VAL A 797 -1.23 4.66 49.13
C VAL A 797 0.18 4.17 49.46
N LYS A 798 0.28 2.91 49.91
CA LYS A 798 1.58 2.26 50.11
C LYS A 798 2.15 1.81 48.76
N ILE A 799 3.34 2.30 48.40
CA ILE A 799 3.99 1.98 47.11
C ILE A 799 4.23 0.48 46.94
N GLU A 800 4.50 -0.25 48.03
CA GLU A 800 4.68 -1.69 48.01
C GLU A 800 3.39 -2.43 47.63
N ALA A 801 2.23 -1.95 48.13
CA ALA A 801 0.94 -2.54 47.78
C ALA A 801 0.61 -2.35 46.29
N PHE A 802 0.92 -1.16 45.74
CA PHE A 802 0.79 -0.93 44.29
C PHE A 802 1.71 -1.86 43.49
N ILE A 803 2.97 -1.99 43.89
CA ILE A 803 3.95 -2.86 43.22
C ILE A 803 3.50 -4.34 43.22
N ASP A 804 2.89 -4.80 44.32
CA ASP A 804 2.41 -6.18 44.44
C ASP A 804 1.10 -6.43 43.67
N GLU A 805 0.26 -5.42 43.50
CA GLU A 805 -1.01 -5.49 42.76
C GLU A 805 -0.84 -5.40 41.23
N VAL A 806 0.23 -4.77 40.74
CA VAL A 806 0.49 -4.58 39.31
C VAL A 806 0.83 -5.90 38.61
N PHE A 807 0.12 -6.20 37.52
CA PHE A 807 0.25 -7.46 36.79
C PHE A 807 1.48 -7.49 35.87
N THR A 808 1.83 -6.36 35.23
CA THR A 808 2.89 -6.31 34.21
C THR A 808 4.08 -5.43 34.61
N THR A 809 5.29 -5.81 34.18
CA THR A 809 6.47 -4.95 34.35
C THR A 809 6.42 -3.69 33.48
N THR A 810 5.54 -3.63 32.47
CA THR A 810 5.35 -2.43 31.64
C THR A 810 4.58 -1.35 32.39
N GLU A 811 3.54 -1.70 33.16
CA GLU A 811 2.84 -0.76 34.04
C GLU A 811 3.81 -0.14 35.06
N LEU A 812 4.73 -0.94 35.62
CA LEU A 812 5.79 -0.43 36.49
C LEU A 812 6.75 0.52 35.76
N GLN A 813 7.13 0.21 34.51
CA GLN A 813 7.97 1.09 33.69
C GLN A 813 7.27 2.41 33.36
N TYR A 814 5.97 2.37 33.09
CA TYR A 814 5.17 3.57 32.84
C TYR A 814 5.07 4.45 34.10
N ALA A 815 4.70 3.85 35.24
CA ALA A 815 4.67 4.54 36.53
C ALA A 815 6.05 5.12 36.89
N LEU A 816 7.13 4.41 36.54
CA LEU A 816 8.50 4.90 36.70
C LEU A 816 8.76 6.15 35.87
N ILE A 817 8.44 6.14 34.57
CA ILE A 817 8.62 7.30 33.69
C ILE A 817 7.84 8.51 34.24
N GLU A 818 6.57 8.32 34.61
CA GLU A 818 5.72 9.38 35.14
C GLU A 818 6.19 9.89 36.51
N SER A 819 6.68 9.00 37.39
CA SER A 819 7.27 9.39 38.67
C SER A 819 8.50 10.27 38.44
N VAL A 820 9.43 9.82 37.60
CA VAL A 820 10.69 10.53 37.34
C VAL A 820 10.42 11.89 36.69
N ASN A 821 9.39 12.00 35.86
CA ASN A 821 8.97 13.27 35.27
C ASN A 821 8.31 14.22 36.29
N SER A 822 7.66 13.69 37.34
CA SER A 822 7.00 14.49 38.38
C SER A 822 7.97 15.40 39.14
N GLU A 823 7.58 16.65 39.37
CA GLU A 823 8.36 17.60 40.19
C GLU A 823 8.37 17.20 41.67
N SER A 824 7.27 16.67 42.19
CA SER A 824 7.05 16.43 43.62
C SER A 824 7.10 14.95 44.04
N HIS A 825 7.00 14.01 43.11
CA HIS A 825 6.90 12.57 43.42
C HIS A 825 7.98 11.71 42.75
N TRP A 826 9.10 12.30 42.34
CA TRP A 826 10.20 11.58 41.69
C TRP A 826 10.89 10.56 42.60
N GLU A 827 10.73 10.66 43.92
CA GLU A 827 11.28 9.68 44.87
C GLU A 827 10.62 8.30 44.75
N LEU A 828 9.36 8.23 44.28
CA LEU A 828 8.64 6.97 44.05
C LEU A 828 9.29 6.11 42.95
N ALA A 829 10.14 6.70 42.11
CA ALA A 829 10.88 6.01 41.07
C ALA A 829 11.87 4.97 41.62
N LYS A 830 12.40 5.18 42.83
CA LYS A 830 13.40 4.30 43.45
C LYS A 830 12.88 2.87 43.68
N PRO A 831 11.79 2.67 44.46
CA PRO A 831 11.25 1.33 44.66
C PRO A 831 10.74 0.69 43.35
N LEU A 832 10.30 1.48 42.37
CA LEU A 832 9.88 0.97 41.05
C LEU A 832 11.06 0.42 40.24
N ILE A 833 12.20 1.15 40.19
CA ILE A 833 13.42 0.67 39.53
C ILE A 833 13.91 -0.61 40.17
N ASP A 834 13.98 -0.66 41.51
CA ASP A 834 14.51 -1.82 42.23
C ASP A 834 13.69 -3.08 41.90
N ARG A 835 12.36 -2.97 41.91
CA ARG A 835 11.46 -4.06 41.54
C ARG A 835 11.61 -4.49 40.09
N ILE A 836 11.72 -3.51 39.18
CA ILE A 836 11.95 -3.77 37.75
C ILE A 836 13.30 -4.46 37.55
N GLN A 837 14.36 -4.06 38.24
CA GLN A 837 15.66 -4.71 38.13
C GLN A 837 15.61 -6.15 38.67
N GLU A 838 15.05 -6.35 39.87
CA GLU A 838 14.92 -7.66 40.52
C GLU A 838 14.15 -8.68 39.65
N HIS A 839 13.04 -8.26 39.02
CA HIS A 839 12.26 -9.16 38.15
C HIS A 839 13.10 -9.73 37.01
N PHE A 840 13.96 -8.94 36.41
CA PHE A 840 14.70 -9.37 35.21
C PHE A 840 16.04 -10.02 35.54
N GLU A 841 16.65 -9.68 36.67
CA GLU A 841 17.73 -10.50 37.23
C GLU A 841 17.26 -11.95 37.44
N LYS A 842 16.01 -12.14 37.89
CA LYS A 842 15.40 -13.49 38.05
C LYS A 842 15.15 -14.20 36.71
N ILE A 843 14.71 -13.49 35.67
CA ILE A 843 14.35 -14.08 34.36
C ILE A 843 15.59 -14.30 33.45
N LYS A 844 16.74 -13.68 33.75
CA LYS A 844 17.98 -13.75 32.95
C LYS A 844 17.80 -13.33 31.48
N HIS A 845 16.90 -12.39 31.23
CA HIS A 845 16.65 -11.86 29.89
C HIS A 845 17.08 -10.39 29.83
N HIS A 846 18.05 -10.10 28.95
CA HIS A 846 18.57 -8.75 28.71
C HIS A 846 17.92 -8.15 27.46
N ASP A 847 16.98 -7.23 27.65
CA ASP A 847 16.33 -6.46 26.58
C ASP A 847 17.01 -5.08 26.45
N GLU A 848 17.52 -4.78 25.25
CA GLU A 848 18.24 -3.55 24.91
C GLU A 848 17.40 -2.28 25.14
N ASN A 849 16.13 -2.28 24.71
CA ASN A 849 15.27 -1.11 24.85
C ASN A 849 15.08 -0.75 26.32
N ARG A 850 15.06 -1.76 27.17
CA ARG A 850 14.88 -1.62 28.59
C ARG A 850 16.15 -1.21 29.32
N GLU A 851 17.32 -1.74 28.95
CA GLU A 851 18.61 -1.22 29.48
C GLU A 851 18.79 0.26 29.13
N ASN A 852 18.38 0.65 27.93
CA ASN A 852 18.37 2.05 27.50
C ASN A 852 17.39 2.91 28.32
N LEU A 853 16.19 2.40 28.64
CA LEU A 853 15.22 3.09 29.50
C LEU A 853 15.78 3.28 30.92
N LEU A 854 16.28 2.21 31.54
CA LEU A 854 16.83 2.25 32.89
C LEU A 854 18.05 3.18 32.97
N PHE A 855 18.91 3.18 31.95
CA PHE A 855 20.01 4.13 31.84
C PHE A 855 19.53 5.58 31.82
N GLN A 856 18.54 5.91 30.96
CA GLN A 856 17.98 7.26 30.87
C GLN A 856 17.33 7.71 32.18
N VAL A 857 16.55 6.83 32.81
CA VAL A 857 15.91 7.10 34.09
C VAL A 857 16.94 7.33 35.20
N ASN A 858 17.98 6.49 35.29
CA ASN A 858 19.03 6.64 36.29
C ASN A 858 19.81 7.96 36.13
N LEU A 859 20.07 8.40 34.90
CA LEU A 859 20.70 9.71 34.65
C LEU A 859 19.82 10.85 35.16
N LEU A 860 18.52 10.82 34.85
CA LEU A 860 17.58 11.84 35.27
C LEU A 860 17.37 11.86 36.79
N LEU A 861 17.32 10.69 37.44
CA LEU A 861 17.25 10.60 38.90
C LEU A 861 18.51 11.15 39.57
N ALA A 862 19.70 10.77 39.12
CA ALA A 862 20.94 11.30 39.67
C ALA A 862 21.03 12.83 39.51
N PHE A 863 20.51 13.36 38.39
CA PHE A 863 20.39 14.80 38.18
C PHE A 863 19.42 15.45 39.19
N LYS A 864 18.23 14.87 39.42
CA LYS A 864 17.23 15.36 40.39
C LYS A 864 17.73 15.29 41.84
N GLU A 865 18.46 14.24 42.20
CA GLU A 865 19.09 14.06 43.52
C GLU A 865 20.25 15.03 43.76
N LYS A 866 20.69 15.77 42.74
CA LYS A 866 21.87 16.63 42.76
C LYS A 866 23.17 15.86 43.10
N ASP A 867 23.27 14.59 42.71
CA ASP A 867 24.45 13.75 42.95
C ASP A 867 25.30 13.60 41.67
N TYR A 868 26.31 14.47 41.56
CA TYR A 868 27.24 14.44 40.42
C TYR A 868 28.06 13.15 40.34
N ARG A 869 28.43 12.55 41.49
CA ARG A 869 29.26 11.33 41.52
C ARG A 869 28.47 10.16 40.97
N LYS A 870 27.21 10.03 41.39
CA LYS A 870 26.28 9.03 40.87
C LYS A 870 26.03 9.24 39.37
N LEU A 871 25.74 10.48 38.94
CA LEU A 871 25.49 10.82 37.54
C LEU A 871 26.68 10.46 36.63
N ASN A 872 27.90 10.78 37.06
CA ASN A 872 29.12 10.45 36.32
C ASN A 872 29.46 8.94 36.38
N GLY A 873 29.08 8.26 37.47
CA GLY A 873 29.35 6.84 37.71
C GLY A 873 28.44 5.86 36.97
N ILE A 874 27.30 6.29 36.42
CA ILE A 874 26.38 5.41 35.68
C ILE A 874 27.07 4.85 34.42
N GLU A 875 27.19 3.53 34.32
CA GLU A 875 27.79 2.86 33.17
C GLU A 875 26.89 2.95 31.92
N ILE A 876 27.52 3.09 30.75
CA ILE A 876 26.80 3.07 29.47
C ILE A 876 26.53 1.61 29.10
N PRO A 877 25.29 1.21 28.79
CA PRO A 877 24.97 -0.14 28.33
C PRO A 877 25.83 -0.52 27.12
N LYS A 878 26.49 -1.69 27.15
CA LYS A 878 27.40 -2.16 26.08
C LYS A 878 26.70 -3.17 25.18
N LYS A 879 26.80 -2.98 23.86
CA LYS A 879 26.24 -3.92 22.88
C LYS A 879 27.12 -5.16 22.68
N GLN A 880 26.52 -6.36 22.74
CA GLN A 880 27.22 -7.61 22.41
C GLN A 880 27.42 -7.83 20.89
N TYR A 881 26.56 -7.29 20.01
CA TYR A 881 26.55 -7.66 18.57
C TYR A 881 26.35 -6.52 17.53
N MET A 882 26.47 -5.23 17.89
CA MET A 882 26.40 -4.12 16.91
C MET A 882 27.45 -3.02 17.14
N HIS A 883 27.96 -2.43 16.06
CA HIS A 883 28.99 -1.37 16.04
C HIS A 883 28.51 0.02 16.55
N SER A 884 29.38 0.67 17.34
CA SER A 884 29.62 2.09 17.72
C SER A 884 28.53 3.19 17.75
N GLU A 885 27.44 3.14 16.98
CA GLU A 885 26.55 4.32 16.79
C GLU A 885 25.54 4.54 17.92
N ALA A 886 24.94 3.47 18.44
CA ALA A 886 24.05 3.56 19.59
C ALA A 886 24.80 3.88 20.89
N ASP A 887 26.03 3.37 21.03
CA ASP A 887 26.94 3.75 22.13
C ASP A 887 27.23 5.26 22.09
N LYS A 888 27.45 5.83 20.90
CA LYS A 888 27.60 7.28 20.71
C LYS A 888 26.35 8.05 21.14
N LYS A 889 25.14 7.57 20.82
CA LYS A 889 23.88 8.21 21.24
C LYS A 889 23.74 8.25 22.76
N MET A 890 24.03 7.13 23.44
CA MET A 890 23.96 7.06 24.91
C MET A 890 25.07 7.87 25.59
N GLN A 891 26.26 7.92 25.00
CA GLN A 891 27.34 8.82 25.42
C GLN A 891 26.93 10.29 25.34
N LYS A 892 26.35 10.71 24.20
CA LYS A 892 25.82 12.08 24.02
C LYS A 892 24.73 12.41 25.05
N MET A 893 23.84 11.46 25.35
CA MET A 893 22.81 11.63 26.37
C MET A 893 23.41 11.85 27.77
N LYS A 894 24.38 11.02 28.18
CA LYS A 894 25.07 11.20 29.47
C LYS A 894 25.80 12.54 29.53
N GLN A 895 26.52 12.92 28.48
CA GLN A 895 27.18 14.22 28.39
C GLN A 895 26.18 15.38 28.45
N PHE A 896 25.00 15.24 27.85
CA PHE A 896 23.94 16.24 27.94
C PHE A 896 23.45 16.42 29.38
N TYR A 897 23.22 15.34 30.13
CA TYR A 897 22.85 15.42 31.55
C TYR A 897 23.98 15.99 32.43
N ILE A 898 25.25 15.67 32.14
CA ILE A 898 26.41 16.30 32.80
C ILE A 898 26.39 17.81 32.52
N ALA A 899 26.16 18.23 31.28
CA ALA A 899 26.10 19.65 30.90
C ALA A 899 24.94 20.37 31.59
N LEU A 900 23.76 19.73 31.70
CA LEU A 900 22.64 20.25 32.46
C LEU A 900 22.97 20.39 33.95
N PHE A 901 23.65 19.42 34.55
CA PHE A 901 24.09 19.50 35.95
C PHE A 901 25.02 20.69 36.18
N LYS A 902 25.99 20.88 35.27
CA LYS A 902 26.88 22.05 35.30
C LYS A 902 26.14 23.36 35.18
N LEU A 903 25.10 23.41 34.35
CA LEU A 903 24.27 24.60 34.15
C LEU A 903 23.37 24.92 35.34
N TYR A 904 22.58 23.95 35.82
CA TYR A 904 21.51 24.19 36.78
C TYR A 904 21.92 24.00 38.25
N ASN A 905 22.85 23.08 38.53
CA ASN A 905 23.19 22.68 39.90
C ASN A 905 24.51 23.32 40.35
N ASP A 906 25.60 23.09 39.60
CA ASP A 906 26.93 23.64 39.92
C ASP A 906 27.07 25.12 39.54
N LYS A 907 26.17 25.63 38.68
CA LYS A 907 26.25 26.97 38.06
C LYS A 907 27.62 27.26 37.39
N SER A 908 28.30 26.22 36.93
CA SER A 908 29.59 26.32 36.25
C SER A 908 29.36 26.58 34.75
N TYR A 909 29.00 27.82 34.40
CA TYR A 909 28.52 28.15 33.06
C TYR A 909 29.58 27.93 31.97
N ASP A 910 30.85 28.15 32.24
CA ASP A 910 31.94 27.89 31.28
C ASP A 910 32.05 26.40 30.88
N GLU A 911 31.96 25.50 31.85
CA GLU A 911 31.98 24.06 31.60
C GLU A 911 30.73 23.61 30.85
N ALA A 912 29.56 24.15 31.22
CA ALA A 912 28.30 23.87 30.53
C ALA A 912 28.33 24.31 29.06
N ILE A 913 28.79 25.54 28.77
CA ILE A 913 28.92 26.07 27.41
C ILE A 913 29.85 25.19 26.56
N LYS A 914 31.00 24.78 27.12
CA LYS A 914 31.94 23.89 26.42
C LYS A 914 31.29 22.56 26.03
N LEU A 915 30.55 21.95 26.95
CA LEU A 915 29.89 20.67 26.70
C LEU A 915 28.74 20.81 25.68
N PHE A 916 27.89 21.84 25.79
CA PHE A 916 26.81 22.05 24.84
C PHE A 916 27.31 22.40 23.42
N ARG A 917 28.40 23.16 23.29
CA ARG A 917 29.04 23.42 21.98
C ARG A 917 29.57 22.14 21.33
N SER A 918 30.20 21.27 22.12
CA SER A 918 30.67 19.95 21.64
C SER A 918 29.49 19.13 21.11
N LEU A 919 28.43 19.01 21.92
CA LEU A 919 27.22 18.26 21.54
C LEU A 919 26.55 18.81 20.27
N LEU A 920 26.43 20.13 20.14
CA LEU A 920 25.82 20.77 18.98
C LEU A 920 26.68 20.64 17.72
N SER A 921 28.01 20.64 17.84
CA SER A 921 28.91 20.45 16.69
C SER A 921 28.76 19.06 16.06
N GLU A 922 28.40 18.05 16.85
CA GLU A 922 28.18 16.68 16.41
C GLU A 922 26.73 16.38 16.01
N ASP A 923 25.79 17.32 16.22
CA ASP A 923 24.38 17.24 15.84
C ASP A 923 23.79 18.65 15.64
N THR A 924 24.15 19.27 14.52
CA THR A 924 23.93 20.71 14.24
C THR A 924 22.47 21.14 14.15
N LYS A 925 21.53 20.20 13.99
CA LYS A 925 20.09 20.49 13.92
C LYS A 925 19.37 20.22 15.26
N ASN A 926 20.08 19.86 16.32
CA ASN A 926 19.47 19.55 17.60
C ASN A 926 19.01 20.79 18.38
N ILE A 927 17.70 21.07 18.31
CA ILE A 927 17.09 22.26 18.92
C ILE A 927 17.30 22.29 20.45
N ARG A 928 17.31 21.14 21.13
CA ARG A 928 17.50 21.10 22.59
C ARG A 928 18.90 21.52 22.99
N TYR A 929 19.93 21.04 22.28
CA TYR A 929 21.32 21.45 22.54
C TYR A 929 21.52 22.93 22.26
N ALA A 930 20.97 23.44 21.15
CA ALA A 930 21.02 24.86 20.80
C ALA A 930 20.33 25.74 21.87
N PHE A 931 19.14 25.34 22.34
CA PHE A 931 18.41 26.06 23.38
C PHE A 931 19.19 26.16 24.69
N HIS A 932 19.74 25.03 25.18
CA HIS A 932 20.49 25.04 26.44
C HIS A 932 21.85 25.72 26.32
N LEU A 933 22.51 25.65 25.15
CA LEU A 933 23.70 26.44 24.86
C LEU A 933 23.40 27.94 24.98
N TYR A 934 22.38 28.41 24.26
CA TYR A 934 21.94 29.81 24.31
C TYR A 934 21.63 30.26 25.75
N ARG A 935 20.93 29.42 26.52
CA ARG A 935 20.64 29.70 27.93
C ARG A 935 21.90 29.78 28.79
N ALA A 936 22.86 28.88 28.61
CA ALA A 936 24.12 28.89 29.36
C ALA A 936 24.96 30.15 29.04
N GLU A 937 25.04 30.53 27.76
CA GLU A 937 25.71 31.77 27.32
C GLU A 937 25.02 33.02 27.89
N THR A 938 23.68 33.03 27.91
CA THR A 938 22.88 34.12 28.47
C THR A 938 23.10 34.26 29.99
N LEU A 939 23.00 33.15 30.73
CA LEU A 939 23.21 33.17 32.19
C LEU A 939 24.63 33.59 32.57
N LYS A 940 25.63 33.15 31.81
CA LYS A 940 27.02 33.60 32.00
C LYS A 940 27.17 35.11 31.77
N ALA A 941 26.54 35.64 30.73
CA ALA A 941 26.60 37.08 30.44
C ALA A 941 25.97 37.93 31.55
N ILE A 942 24.93 37.42 32.20
CA ILE A 942 24.23 38.09 33.31
C ILE A 942 25.01 37.98 34.63
N GLU A 943 25.82 36.94 34.83
CA GLU A 943 26.63 36.76 36.06
C GLU A 943 27.86 37.68 36.13
N ILE A 944 28.19 38.38 35.03
CA ILE A 944 29.33 39.31 34.93
C ILE A 944 28.91 40.77 35.27
N GLU A 945 27.62 41.02 35.56
CA GLU A 945 27.11 42.23 36.22
C GLU A 945 26.93 42.01 37.73
#